data_AF-A0A6Q2XKR9-F1
#
_entry.id   AF-A0A6Q2XKR9-F1
#
_cell.length_a   1.000
_cell.length_b   1.000
_cell.length_c   1.000
_cell.angle_alpha   90.00
_cell.angle_beta   90.00
_cell.angle_gamma   90.00
#
_symmetry.space_group_name_H-M   'P 1'
#
loop_
_entity.id
_entity.type
_entity.pdbx_description
1 polymer ?
#
loop_
_entity_poly.entity_id
_entity_poly.type
_entity_poly.pdbx_seq_one_letter_code
_entity_poly.pdbx_strand_id
1 'polypeptide(L)'
;MHKNNIYVMEEYLISRFELETRVFKKKCGIVVNVFDRLIEEITKQVEGLSSQNTEVCLFLRNILQVMVQMLEILSGCVRHVCSLEEPPVLNAIRSLPSCILKVLKNTFHHCKESEVVYCGRLSLVGDLLQGLFKEAYSLQKGLMELIDRISLDNTASEDDISDIVSVIHSLLDFCSVISNLDIALHANTWKFIIKQSVKYASLVEERLRHGDITSGLCGDLLASFQSCMELAEPITQLFQKTTKMCRFFANTLVHYIKEFKAFLPKSCSRFHQLYLQIVSKFPPSLCAPLLPTPLFEELNGAALVPMDALLSQLLLLRSFAEAVLNPCQQLSSETELPHCLLLVSVMGQITSQPEETLHLWCDGSQFPEDTPRLPLFRALFQSFRRCSLERRVPVLLPGVMIKGQAQGKVTLHHHVCVTLCACVAALPTEHLPLLEHCLLEALLQPDTQTALLATDVWCFMSRYGSAELCLHHVHLTAHLVSWVQSYHRGYNFSPLFERFPPAQWENLPVWRHILLRALSQDARQRVEAGIITLTDTIVRDWQQAGYKLGQLDNVVQTHPIIQCTLRLLLSMSAILVKSIDTQVISLVSQKCPDDLMLAALEFLASLGKVFIPNDSQSQVLPRLSELFGSLLAERSWLLHQHALEAFAHFAEATNHEEVISQSLSSEETKNKVVNYLSKVMNGTTCYEVIIKDGGTVYK
;
A
#
# COMPACT_ATOMS: atom_id res chain seq x y z
N MET A 1 48.49 -4.03 -47.50
CA MET A 1 47.99 -4.09 -48.90
C MET A 1 46.48 -4.35 -49.02
N HIS A 2 45.62 -3.84 -48.12
CA HIS A 2 44.15 -4.00 -48.21
C HIS A 2 43.35 -2.69 -48.00
N LYS A 3 43.98 -1.52 -48.20
CA LYS A 3 43.30 -0.21 -48.13
C LYS A 3 42.49 0.17 -49.38
N ASN A 4 42.52 -0.63 -50.45
CA ASN A 4 41.97 -0.22 -51.77
C ASN A 4 40.61 -0.80 -52.16
N ASN A 5 39.90 -1.53 -51.29
CA ASN A 5 38.61 -2.16 -51.68
C ASN A 5 37.36 -1.55 -51.01
N ILE A 6 37.45 -0.38 -50.38
CA ILE A 6 36.29 0.29 -49.71
C ILE A 6 36.03 1.71 -50.25
N TYR A 7 36.88 2.23 -51.16
CA TYR A 7 36.67 3.54 -51.80
C TYR A 7 35.72 3.53 -53.02
N VAL A 8 35.07 2.41 -53.30
CA VAL A 8 34.05 2.32 -54.38
C VAL A 8 32.66 2.55 -53.78
N MET A 9 32.42 3.74 -53.24
CA MET A 9 31.09 4.21 -52.81
C MET A 9 30.78 5.63 -53.30
N GLU A 10 31.68 6.26 -54.08
CA GLU A 10 31.56 7.69 -54.41
C GLU A 10 31.01 8.04 -55.80
N GLU A 11 30.87 7.10 -56.73
CA GLU A 11 30.23 7.39 -58.01
C GLU A 11 29.45 6.16 -58.47
N TYR A 12 28.12 6.23 -58.43
CA TYR A 12 27.12 5.64 -59.33
C TYR A 12 25.76 5.70 -58.61
N LEU A 13 24.73 6.18 -59.31
CA LEU A 13 23.32 6.10 -58.92
C LEU A 13 22.90 4.63 -58.78
N ILE A 14 23.25 4.00 -57.66
CA ILE A 14 22.79 2.65 -57.32
C ILE A 14 21.41 2.82 -56.70
N SER A 15 20.38 2.23 -57.32
CA SER A 15 19.03 2.21 -56.73
C SER A 15 19.02 1.45 -55.40
N ARG A 16 18.12 1.78 -54.47
CA ARG A 16 18.10 1.17 -53.11
C ARG A 16 18.06 -0.36 -53.11
N PHE A 17 17.33 -0.95 -54.06
CA PHE A 17 17.25 -2.40 -54.18
C PHE A 17 18.58 -3.04 -54.60
N GLU A 18 19.38 -2.31 -55.40
CA GLU A 18 20.74 -2.73 -55.74
C GLU A 18 21.70 -2.57 -54.54
N LEU A 19 21.51 -1.57 -53.67
CA LEU A 19 22.29 -1.44 -52.42
C LEU A 19 22.08 -2.63 -51.48
N GLU A 20 20.82 -3.03 -51.25
CA GLU A 20 20.55 -4.22 -50.42
C GLU A 20 21.17 -5.48 -51.02
N THR A 21 20.94 -5.73 -52.30
CA THR A 21 21.32 -6.98 -52.95
C THR A 21 22.82 -7.10 -53.19
N ARG A 22 23.48 -5.99 -53.57
CA ARG A 22 24.91 -5.99 -53.93
C ARG A 22 25.83 -5.68 -52.75
N VAL A 23 25.37 -4.85 -51.80
CA VAL A 23 26.21 -4.35 -50.70
C VAL A 23 25.77 -4.94 -49.37
N PHE A 24 24.60 -4.55 -48.84
CA PHE A 24 24.26 -4.84 -47.45
C PHE A 24 24.13 -6.33 -47.18
N LYS A 25 23.35 -7.08 -47.98
CA LYS A 25 23.16 -8.52 -47.79
C LYS A 25 24.48 -9.32 -47.81
N LYS A 26 25.47 -8.86 -48.58
CA LYS A 26 26.79 -9.53 -48.68
C LYS A 26 27.79 -9.07 -47.62
N LYS A 27 27.77 -7.78 -47.26
CA LYS A 27 28.81 -7.16 -46.43
C LYS A 27 28.43 -7.06 -44.95
N CYS A 28 27.16 -6.90 -44.61
CA CYS A 28 26.71 -6.77 -43.22
C CYS A 28 27.12 -7.96 -42.35
N GLY A 29 26.91 -9.20 -42.81
CA GLY A 29 27.35 -10.39 -42.07
C GLY A 29 28.87 -10.44 -41.87
N ILE A 30 29.66 -9.96 -42.83
CA ILE A 30 31.12 -9.88 -42.72
C ILE A 30 31.52 -8.84 -41.67
N VAL A 31 30.87 -7.66 -41.67
CA VAL A 31 31.12 -6.59 -40.70
C VAL A 31 30.86 -7.09 -39.28
N VAL A 32 29.72 -7.73 -39.04
CA VAL A 32 29.39 -8.32 -37.72
C VAL A 32 30.45 -9.34 -37.31
N ASN A 33 30.80 -10.28 -38.18
CA ASN A 33 31.79 -11.31 -37.87
C ASN A 33 33.20 -10.75 -37.61
N VAL A 34 33.60 -9.70 -38.32
CA VAL A 34 34.89 -9.02 -38.06
C VAL A 34 34.83 -8.32 -36.71
N PHE A 35 33.75 -7.60 -36.42
CA PHE A 35 33.58 -6.88 -35.16
C PHE A 35 33.61 -7.83 -33.95
N ASP A 36 32.92 -8.98 -34.04
CA ASP A 36 32.88 -9.99 -32.98
C ASP A 36 34.28 -10.58 -32.72
N ARG A 37 35.05 -10.86 -33.77
CA ARG A 37 36.45 -11.32 -33.63
C ARG A 37 37.35 -10.27 -32.99
N LEU A 38 37.13 -8.98 -33.26
CA LEU A 38 37.91 -7.91 -32.64
C LEU A 38 37.63 -7.83 -31.13
N ILE A 39 36.37 -7.99 -30.71
CA ILE A 39 35.99 -8.09 -29.29
C ILE A 39 36.66 -9.31 -28.64
N GLU A 40 36.57 -10.49 -29.25
CA GLU A 40 37.20 -11.70 -28.73
C GLU A 40 38.72 -11.54 -28.55
N GLU A 41 39.38 -10.87 -29.51
CA GLU A 41 40.81 -10.64 -29.45
C GLU A 41 41.19 -9.63 -28.35
N ILE A 42 40.34 -8.61 -28.10
CA ILE A 42 40.50 -7.75 -26.93
C ILE A 42 40.48 -8.62 -25.67
N THR A 43 39.47 -9.46 -25.48
CA THR A 43 39.32 -10.30 -24.27
C THR A 43 40.52 -11.22 -24.06
N LYS A 44 41.10 -11.78 -25.13
CA LYS A 44 42.29 -12.66 -25.04
C LYS A 44 43.57 -11.94 -24.63
N GLN A 45 43.78 -10.72 -25.10
CA GLN A 45 45.05 -10.00 -24.93
C GLN A 45 45.03 -9.03 -23.74
N VAL A 46 43.86 -8.76 -23.15
CA VAL A 46 43.69 -7.73 -22.12
C VAL A 46 44.48 -8.00 -20.84
N GLU A 47 44.71 -9.27 -20.48
CA GLU A 47 45.47 -9.66 -19.27
C GLU A 47 46.92 -9.13 -19.33
N GLY A 48 47.48 -9.01 -20.53
CA GLY A 48 48.82 -8.50 -20.76
C GLY A 48 48.94 -6.96 -20.73
N LEU A 49 47.83 -6.23 -20.61
CA LEU A 49 47.80 -4.77 -20.70
C LEU A 49 48.51 -4.13 -19.51
N SER A 50 49.68 -3.52 -19.70
CA SER A 50 50.37 -2.74 -18.66
C SER A 50 51.10 -1.54 -19.25
N SER A 51 51.48 -0.57 -18.43
CA SER A 51 52.30 0.57 -18.86
C SER A 51 53.69 0.15 -19.36
N GLN A 52 54.15 -1.04 -18.99
CA GLN A 52 55.45 -1.60 -19.39
C GLN A 52 55.35 -2.44 -20.67
N ASN A 53 54.19 -3.02 -20.96
CA ASN A 53 53.96 -3.82 -22.16
C ASN A 53 53.36 -2.97 -23.29
N THR A 54 54.23 -2.20 -23.95
CA THR A 54 53.85 -1.27 -25.02
C THR A 54 53.30 -1.97 -26.26
N GLU A 55 53.75 -3.19 -26.56
CA GLU A 55 53.27 -3.95 -27.73
C GLU A 55 51.79 -4.35 -27.59
N VAL A 56 51.40 -4.94 -26.46
CA VAL A 56 49.99 -5.29 -26.18
C VAL A 56 49.13 -4.03 -26.11
N CYS A 57 49.64 -2.96 -25.50
CA CYS A 57 48.94 -1.68 -25.45
C CYS A 57 48.68 -1.12 -26.86
N LEU A 58 49.69 -1.07 -27.73
CA LEU A 58 49.55 -0.62 -29.11
C LEU A 58 48.60 -1.51 -29.91
N PHE A 59 48.67 -2.83 -29.72
CA PHE A 59 47.80 -3.78 -30.39
C PHE A 59 46.32 -3.57 -30.01
N LEU A 60 46.01 -3.46 -28.71
CA LEU A 60 44.65 -3.19 -28.23
C LEU A 60 44.13 -1.82 -28.70
N ARG A 61 44.99 -0.79 -28.68
CA ARG A 61 44.66 0.53 -29.23
C ARG A 61 44.34 0.46 -30.73
N ASN A 62 45.11 -0.30 -31.50
CA ASN A 62 44.84 -0.51 -32.93
C ASN A 62 43.49 -1.21 -33.15
N ILE A 63 43.14 -2.23 -32.35
CA ILE A 63 41.83 -2.89 -32.43
C ILE A 63 40.70 -1.88 -32.18
N LEU A 64 40.76 -1.14 -31.08
CA LEU A 64 39.74 -0.14 -30.75
C LEU A 64 39.61 0.92 -31.84
N GLN A 65 40.73 1.38 -32.42
CA GLN A 65 40.72 2.33 -33.53
C GLN A 65 40.03 1.76 -34.78
N VAL A 66 40.25 0.48 -35.09
CA VAL A 66 39.56 -0.20 -36.20
C VAL A 66 38.06 -0.28 -35.91
N MET A 67 37.66 -0.60 -34.68
CA MET A 67 36.25 -0.64 -34.30
C MET A 67 35.57 0.74 -34.46
N VAL A 68 36.23 1.83 -34.06
CA VAL A 68 35.75 3.21 -34.29
C VAL A 68 35.54 3.46 -35.79
N GLN A 69 36.52 3.13 -36.64
CA GLN A 69 36.41 3.30 -38.09
C GLN A 69 35.26 2.48 -38.68
N MET A 70 35.00 1.27 -38.16
CA MET A 70 33.85 0.48 -38.61
C MET A 70 32.51 1.15 -38.29
N LEU A 71 32.39 1.79 -37.12
CA LEU A 71 31.19 2.57 -36.76
C LEU A 71 31.04 3.79 -37.67
N GLU A 72 32.12 4.51 -37.96
CA GLU A 72 32.11 5.66 -38.88
C GLU A 72 31.65 5.27 -40.29
N ILE A 73 32.11 4.11 -40.80
CA ILE A 73 31.68 3.57 -42.10
C ILE A 73 30.19 3.26 -42.08
N LEU A 74 29.68 2.58 -41.04
CA LEU A 74 28.25 2.30 -40.88
C LEU A 74 27.43 3.59 -40.78
N SER A 75 27.93 4.59 -40.07
CA SER A 75 27.31 5.93 -39.99
C SER A 75 27.28 6.60 -41.37
N GLY A 76 28.33 6.43 -42.17
CA GLY A 76 28.38 6.86 -43.57
C GLY A 76 27.29 6.20 -44.41
N CYS A 77 27.10 4.88 -44.29
CA CYS A 77 26.03 4.15 -44.97
C CYS A 77 24.64 4.69 -44.60
N VAL A 78 24.38 4.91 -43.31
CA VAL A 78 23.10 5.47 -42.84
C VAL A 78 22.86 6.87 -43.41
N ARG A 79 23.87 7.76 -43.34
CA ARG A 79 23.77 9.12 -43.91
C ARG A 79 23.50 9.11 -45.40
N HIS A 80 24.16 8.21 -46.15
CA HIS A 80 23.94 8.06 -47.58
C HIS A 80 22.49 7.63 -47.88
N VAL A 81 21.99 6.59 -47.21
CA VAL A 81 20.59 6.14 -47.39
C VAL A 81 19.59 7.25 -47.06
N CYS A 82 19.85 8.03 -46.01
CA CYS A 82 19.03 9.18 -45.61
C CYS A 82 19.10 10.38 -46.58
N SER A 83 20.15 10.51 -47.40
CA SER A 83 20.29 11.60 -48.37
C SER A 83 19.52 11.39 -49.67
N LEU A 84 19.01 10.18 -49.91
CA LEU A 84 18.22 9.84 -51.10
C LEU A 84 16.82 10.47 -50.99
N GLU A 85 16.33 11.09 -52.07
CA GLU A 85 15.12 11.95 -52.08
C GLU A 85 13.81 11.22 -51.76
N GLU A 86 13.67 9.95 -52.13
CA GLU A 86 12.46 9.15 -51.86
C GLU A 86 12.42 8.65 -50.41
N PRO A 87 11.26 8.39 -49.78
CA PRO A 87 11.21 7.76 -48.45
C PRO A 87 11.76 6.31 -48.48
N PRO A 88 12.60 5.88 -47.53
CA PRO A 88 13.18 4.54 -47.53
C PRO A 88 12.11 3.46 -47.32
N VAL A 89 12.15 2.40 -48.13
CA VAL A 89 11.35 1.18 -47.95
C VAL A 89 12.18 0.15 -47.19
N LEU A 90 11.61 -0.46 -46.15
CA LEU A 90 12.35 -1.32 -45.22
C LEU A 90 12.94 -2.56 -45.91
N ASN A 91 12.18 -3.22 -46.79
CA ASN A 91 12.65 -4.35 -47.58
C ASN A 91 13.96 -4.09 -48.37
N ALA A 92 14.20 -2.84 -48.78
CA ALA A 92 15.33 -2.42 -49.61
C ALA A 92 16.55 -2.00 -48.78
N ILE A 93 16.48 -2.11 -47.45
CA ILE A 93 17.61 -1.85 -46.54
C ILE A 93 17.66 -2.83 -45.37
N ARG A 94 16.88 -3.92 -45.35
CA ARG A 94 16.65 -4.78 -44.17
C ARG A 94 17.93 -5.32 -43.50
N SER A 95 18.99 -5.58 -44.27
CA SER A 95 20.27 -6.06 -43.73
C SER A 95 21.03 -4.99 -42.95
N LEU A 96 20.80 -3.70 -43.22
CA LEU A 96 21.54 -2.60 -42.61
C LEU A 96 21.12 -2.35 -41.14
N PRO A 97 19.83 -2.15 -40.78
CA PRO A 97 19.40 -2.00 -39.40
C PRO A 97 19.83 -3.18 -38.51
N SER A 98 19.63 -4.41 -38.97
CA SER A 98 19.99 -5.62 -38.23
C SER A 98 21.50 -5.70 -37.95
N CYS A 99 22.33 -5.38 -38.94
CA CYS A 99 23.78 -5.27 -38.79
C CYS A 99 24.18 -4.21 -37.76
N ILE A 100 23.62 -3.01 -37.87
CA ILE A 100 23.95 -1.88 -37.00
C ILE A 100 23.54 -2.20 -35.56
N LEU A 101 22.32 -2.71 -35.34
CA LEU A 101 21.82 -3.04 -34.00
C LEU A 101 22.72 -4.08 -33.30
N LYS A 102 23.21 -5.09 -34.03
CA LYS A 102 24.13 -6.09 -33.49
C LYS A 102 25.48 -5.47 -33.11
N VAL A 103 26.07 -4.66 -33.98
CA VAL A 103 27.34 -3.97 -33.72
C VAL A 103 27.21 -2.99 -32.55
N LEU A 104 26.13 -2.19 -32.51
CA LEU A 104 25.84 -1.28 -31.40
C LEU A 104 25.69 -2.03 -30.08
N LYS A 105 24.90 -3.11 -30.04
CA LYS A 105 24.74 -3.92 -28.82
C LYS A 105 26.08 -4.38 -28.25
N ASN A 106 26.95 -4.94 -29.10
CA ASN A 106 28.26 -5.41 -28.69
C ASN A 106 29.19 -4.26 -28.27
N THR A 107 29.08 -3.11 -28.95
CA THR A 107 29.88 -1.91 -28.64
C THR A 107 29.52 -1.35 -27.27
N PHE A 108 28.24 -1.10 -27.00
CA PHE A 108 27.80 -0.54 -25.72
C PHE A 108 27.98 -1.53 -24.57
N HIS A 109 27.84 -2.84 -24.81
CA HIS A 109 28.18 -3.85 -23.83
C HIS A 109 29.65 -3.81 -23.45
N HIS A 110 30.55 -3.74 -24.44
CA HIS A 110 31.99 -3.57 -24.19
C HIS A 110 32.30 -2.28 -23.42
N CYS A 111 31.65 -1.16 -23.78
CA CYS A 111 31.82 0.10 -23.06
C CYS A 111 31.35 0.00 -21.59
N LYS A 112 30.22 -0.68 -21.34
CA LYS A 112 29.68 -0.88 -19.99
C LYS A 112 30.58 -1.75 -19.11
N GLU A 113 31.11 -2.84 -19.66
CA GLU A 113 32.01 -3.76 -18.94
C GLU A 113 33.48 -3.31 -18.96
N SER A 114 33.80 -2.19 -19.60
CA SER A 114 35.17 -1.76 -19.85
C SER A 114 36.03 -1.64 -18.58
N GLU A 115 35.46 -1.15 -17.48
CA GLU A 115 36.19 -1.04 -16.21
C GLU A 115 36.70 -2.41 -15.71
N VAL A 116 35.86 -3.44 -15.84
CA VAL A 116 36.18 -4.83 -15.50
C VAL A 116 37.14 -5.44 -16.51
N VAL A 117 36.81 -5.33 -17.81
CA VAL A 117 37.60 -5.91 -18.90
C VAL A 117 39.04 -5.40 -18.88
N TYR A 118 39.25 -4.10 -18.66
CA TYR A 118 40.59 -3.52 -18.62
C TYR A 118 41.21 -3.52 -17.22
N CYS A 119 40.61 -4.20 -16.23
CA CYS A 119 41.12 -4.34 -14.86
C CYS A 119 41.53 -3.00 -14.22
N GLY A 120 40.70 -1.96 -14.40
CA GLY A 120 40.98 -0.60 -13.90
C GLY A 120 42.08 0.18 -14.64
N ARG A 121 42.68 -0.36 -15.72
CA ARG A 121 43.77 0.28 -16.51
C ARG A 121 43.24 1.12 -17.67
N LEU A 122 42.08 1.77 -17.48
CA LEU A 122 41.39 2.54 -18.51
C LEU A 122 42.22 3.71 -19.05
N SER A 123 43.15 4.27 -18.26
CA SER A 123 44.02 5.38 -18.69
C SER A 123 44.85 5.07 -19.95
N LEU A 124 45.08 3.79 -20.27
CA LEU A 124 45.86 3.38 -21.43
C LEU A 124 45.05 3.35 -22.75
N VAL A 125 43.72 3.29 -22.67
CA VAL A 125 42.81 3.12 -23.83
C VAL A 125 41.55 3.99 -23.78
N GLY A 126 41.37 4.78 -22.72
CA GLY A 126 40.13 5.47 -22.40
C GLY A 126 39.71 6.53 -23.43
N ASP A 127 40.68 7.16 -24.09
CA ASP A 127 40.43 8.08 -25.21
C ASP A 127 39.75 7.38 -26.39
N LEU A 128 40.18 6.16 -26.71
CA LEU A 128 39.59 5.35 -27.79
C LEU A 128 38.25 4.76 -27.39
N LEU A 129 38.07 4.36 -26.13
CA LEU A 129 36.76 3.93 -25.60
C LEU A 129 35.73 5.06 -25.63
N GLN A 130 36.14 6.28 -25.28
CA GLN A 130 35.28 7.46 -25.40
C GLN A 130 34.93 7.76 -26.86
N GLY A 131 35.90 7.65 -27.78
CA GLY A 131 35.67 7.75 -29.22
C GLY A 131 34.68 6.70 -29.73
N LEU A 132 34.85 5.45 -29.31
CA LEU A 132 33.97 4.33 -29.65
C LEU A 132 32.54 4.57 -29.16
N PHE A 133 32.37 5.01 -27.91
CA PHE A 133 31.06 5.34 -27.36
C PHE A 133 30.39 6.49 -28.13
N LYS A 134 31.13 7.55 -28.46
CA LYS A 134 30.61 8.72 -29.18
C LYS A 134 30.13 8.34 -30.59
N GLU A 135 30.91 7.56 -31.33
CA GLU A 135 30.52 7.12 -32.66
C GLU A 135 29.35 6.12 -32.62
N ALA A 136 29.31 5.24 -31.61
CA ALA A 136 28.16 4.36 -31.40
C ALA A 136 26.87 5.15 -31.11
N TYR A 137 26.95 6.19 -30.27
CA TYR A 137 25.82 7.07 -29.97
C TYR A 137 25.33 7.81 -31.23
N SER A 138 26.26 8.32 -32.03
CA SER A 138 25.96 8.99 -33.31
C SER A 138 25.28 8.04 -34.30
N LEU A 139 25.83 6.82 -34.45
CA LEU A 139 25.29 5.78 -35.32
C LEU A 139 23.88 5.36 -34.90
N GLN A 140 23.64 5.16 -33.60
CA GLN A 140 22.32 4.83 -33.10
C GLN A 140 21.29 5.91 -33.41
N LYS A 141 21.65 7.18 -33.16
CA LYS A 141 20.78 8.31 -33.49
C LYS A 141 20.44 8.34 -34.98
N GLY A 142 21.45 8.18 -35.84
CA GLY A 142 21.26 8.10 -37.28
C GLY A 142 20.37 6.94 -37.70
N LEU A 143 20.53 5.76 -37.09
CA LEU A 143 19.67 4.60 -37.36
C LEU A 143 18.22 4.89 -36.98
N MET A 144 17.98 5.47 -35.80
CA MET A 144 16.64 5.81 -35.35
C MET A 144 15.98 6.84 -36.26
N GLU A 145 16.73 7.84 -36.74
CA GLU A 145 16.25 8.81 -37.74
C GLU A 145 15.93 8.15 -39.09
N LEU A 146 16.75 7.18 -39.53
CA LEU A 146 16.49 6.42 -40.75
C LEU A 146 15.20 5.61 -40.65
N ILE A 147 15.00 4.87 -39.55
CA ILE A 147 13.79 4.07 -39.33
C ILE A 147 12.56 4.97 -39.17
N ASP A 148 12.68 6.16 -38.56
CA ASP A 148 11.54 7.06 -38.39
C ASP A 148 10.98 7.58 -39.73
N ARG A 149 11.83 7.68 -40.76
CA ARG A 149 11.46 8.07 -42.13
C ARG A 149 10.77 6.97 -42.92
N ILE A 150 10.81 5.72 -42.45
CA ILE A 150 10.08 4.63 -43.07
C ILE A 150 8.59 4.84 -42.81
N SER A 151 7.75 4.61 -43.82
CA SER A 151 6.30 4.55 -43.70
C SER A 151 5.83 3.16 -44.07
N LEU A 152 5.03 2.55 -43.20
CA LEU A 152 4.35 1.29 -43.44
C LEU A 152 2.87 1.61 -43.53
N ASP A 153 2.26 1.24 -44.64
CA ASP A 153 0.83 1.43 -44.88
C ASP A 153 0.11 0.09 -44.62
N ASN A 154 -1.22 0.07 -44.64
CA ASN A 154 -2.02 -1.15 -44.43
C ASN A 154 -1.82 -2.22 -45.52
N THR A 155 -1.09 -1.90 -46.58
CA THR A 155 -0.69 -2.81 -47.67
C THR A 155 0.75 -3.31 -47.53
N ALA A 156 1.42 -3.00 -46.41
CA ALA A 156 2.79 -3.45 -46.14
C ALA A 156 2.89 -4.98 -46.21
N SER A 157 4.03 -5.47 -46.70
CA SER A 157 4.26 -6.90 -46.79
C SER A 157 4.50 -7.52 -45.40
N GLU A 158 4.20 -8.81 -45.26
CA GLU A 158 4.50 -9.59 -44.06
C GLU A 158 5.98 -9.52 -43.65
N ASP A 159 6.87 -9.48 -44.64
CA ASP A 159 8.31 -9.27 -44.45
C ASP A 159 8.60 -7.91 -43.80
N ASP A 160 8.00 -6.83 -44.31
CA ASP A 160 8.22 -5.48 -43.77
C ASP A 160 7.69 -5.36 -42.33
N ILE A 161 6.55 -5.98 -42.03
CA ILE A 161 5.99 -6.04 -40.66
C ILE A 161 6.93 -6.83 -39.74
N SER A 162 7.45 -7.98 -40.19
CA SER A 162 8.41 -8.78 -39.43
C SER A 162 9.72 -8.02 -39.18
N ASP A 163 10.21 -7.29 -40.19
CA ASP A 163 11.44 -6.52 -40.10
C ASP A 163 11.31 -5.37 -39.08
N ILE A 164 10.19 -4.62 -39.06
CA ILE A 164 9.99 -3.55 -38.07
C ILE A 164 9.83 -4.10 -36.65
N VAL A 165 9.13 -5.22 -36.49
CA VAL A 165 8.99 -5.90 -35.19
C VAL A 165 10.37 -6.35 -34.69
N SER A 166 11.19 -6.93 -35.56
CA SER A 166 12.56 -7.33 -35.26
C SER A 166 13.43 -6.16 -34.82
N VAL A 167 13.30 -4.99 -35.47
CA VAL A 167 13.98 -3.75 -35.06
C VAL A 167 13.53 -3.29 -33.68
N ILE A 168 12.22 -3.25 -33.41
CA ILE A 168 11.67 -2.88 -32.09
C ILE A 168 12.19 -3.82 -31.00
N HIS A 169 12.16 -5.13 -31.25
CA HIS A 169 12.61 -6.15 -30.31
C HIS A 169 14.12 -6.10 -30.06
N SER A 170 14.91 -5.84 -31.10
CA SER A 170 16.36 -5.67 -30.98
C SER A 170 16.70 -4.42 -30.16
N LEU A 171 15.96 -3.32 -30.34
CA LEU A 171 16.10 -2.11 -29.53
C LEU A 171 15.66 -2.33 -28.07
N LEU A 172 14.64 -3.16 -27.85
CA LEU A 172 14.22 -3.56 -26.50
C LEU A 172 15.31 -4.36 -25.79
N ASP A 173 15.88 -5.38 -26.44
CA ASP A 173 17.00 -6.16 -25.88
C ASP A 173 18.20 -5.24 -25.60
N PHE A 174 18.37 -4.21 -26.43
CA PHE A 174 19.41 -3.21 -26.30
C PHE A 174 19.23 -2.29 -25.08
N CYS A 175 17.99 -1.97 -24.64
CA CYS A 175 17.74 -1.19 -23.42
C CYS A 175 18.41 -1.79 -22.18
N SER A 176 18.41 -3.12 -22.03
CA SER A 176 19.08 -3.79 -20.90
C SER A 176 20.59 -3.53 -20.84
N VAL A 177 21.23 -3.37 -22.00
CA VAL A 177 22.67 -3.10 -22.12
C VAL A 177 22.95 -1.65 -21.74
N ILE A 178 22.19 -0.70 -22.27
CA ILE A 178 22.42 0.74 -22.05
C ILE A 178 21.86 1.26 -20.72
N SER A 179 21.06 0.47 -20.01
CA SER A 179 20.60 0.81 -18.67
C SER A 179 21.80 1.04 -17.73
N ASN A 180 21.76 2.13 -16.98
CA ASN A 180 22.84 2.68 -16.14
C ASN A 180 24.13 3.11 -16.88
N LEU A 181 24.16 3.08 -18.21
CA LEU A 181 25.32 3.55 -18.98
C LEU A 181 25.22 5.04 -19.32
N ASP A 182 24.13 5.45 -19.96
CA ASP A 182 23.82 6.87 -20.22
C ASP A 182 22.31 7.12 -20.20
N ILE A 183 21.91 8.13 -19.44
CA ILE A 183 20.50 8.45 -19.17
C ILE A 183 19.77 8.91 -20.46
N ALA A 184 20.42 9.76 -21.26
CA ALA A 184 19.80 10.33 -22.45
C ALA A 184 19.64 9.27 -23.54
N LEU A 185 20.66 8.43 -23.73
CA LEU A 185 20.63 7.29 -24.64
C LEU A 185 19.47 6.35 -24.29
N HIS A 186 19.36 5.99 -23.01
CA HIS A 186 18.33 5.07 -22.55
C HIS A 186 16.91 5.63 -22.74
N ALA A 187 16.69 6.88 -22.33
CA ALA A 187 15.40 7.55 -22.50
C ALA A 187 14.99 7.68 -23.99
N ASN A 188 15.92 8.07 -24.85
CA ASN A 188 15.64 8.22 -26.29
C ASN A 188 15.32 6.89 -26.96
N THR A 189 16.02 5.82 -26.58
CA THR A 189 15.76 4.46 -27.09
C THR A 189 14.35 4.02 -26.71
N TRP A 190 13.97 4.14 -25.44
CA TRP A 190 12.61 3.83 -24.99
C TRP A 190 11.55 4.68 -25.67
N LYS A 191 11.77 6.00 -25.75
CA LYS A 191 10.86 6.91 -26.44
C LYS A 191 10.61 6.48 -27.89
N PHE A 192 11.65 5.99 -28.57
CA PHE A 192 11.54 5.50 -29.93
C PHE A 192 10.83 4.14 -30.03
N ILE A 193 11.14 3.18 -29.17
CA ILE A 193 10.44 1.88 -29.09
C ILE A 193 8.93 2.11 -28.98
N ILE A 194 8.52 2.98 -28.06
CA ILE A 194 7.11 3.27 -27.79
C ILE A 194 6.50 4.04 -28.94
N LYS A 195 7.21 5.04 -29.50
CA LYS A 195 6.76 5.77 -30.69
C LYS A 195 6.49 4.83 -31.86
N GLN A 196 7.42 3.92 -32.20
CA GLN A 196 7.22 3.00 -33.33
C GLN A 196 6.14 1.96 -33.05
N SER A 197 6.05 1.47 -31.81
CA SER A 197 4.98 0.55 -31.41
C SER A 197 3.60 1.17 -31.62
N VAL A 198 3.41 2.42 -31.17
CA VAL A 198 2.14 3.14 -31.32
C VAL A 198 1.89 3.58 -32.77
N LYS A 199 2.91 4.06 -33.48
CA LYS A 199 2.81 4.49 -34.89
C LYS A 199 2.24 3.39 -35.79
N TYR A 200 2.58 2.13 -35.52
CA TYR A 200 2.16 0.98 -36.32
C TYR A 200 1.26 0.00 -35.53
N ALA A 201 0.57 0.48 -34.48
CA ALA A 201 -0.15 -0.38 -33.53
C ALA A 201 -0.99 -1.46 -34.23
N SER A 202 -1.84 -1.08 -35.20
CA SER A 202 -2.73 -2.00 -35.92
C SER A 202 -2.01 -3.08 -36.76
N LEU A 203 -0.73 -2.91 -37.06
CA LEU A 203 0.07 -3.85 -37.84
C LEU A 203 0.95 -4.75 -36.95
N VAL A 204 1.39 -4.23 -35.80
CA VAL A 204 2.42 -4.90 -34.98
C VAL A 204 1.90 -5.44 -33.65
N GLU A 205 0.72 -5.01 -33.17
CA GLU A 205 0.22 -5.32 -31.82
C GLU A 205 0.26 -6.82 -31.48
N GLU A 206 -0.18 -7.72 -32.37
CA GLU A 206 -0.16 -9.16 -32.09
C GLU A 206 1.24 -9.77 -32.02
N ARG A 207 2.26 -9.10 -32.58
CA ARG A 207 3.64 -9.60 -32.70
C ARG A 207 4.59 -8.97 -31.69
N LEU A 208 4.17 -7.93 -30.99
CA LEU A 208 5.02 -7.29 -29.99
C LEU A 208 5.16 -8.17 -28.73
N ARG A 209 6.38 -8.21 -28.20
CA ARG A 209 6.66 -8.83 -26.89
C ARG A 209 6.19 -7.91 -25.76
N HIS A 210 4.88 -7.70 -25.65
CA HIS A 210 4.26 -6.78 -24.69
C HIS A 210 4.67 -7.06 -23.23
N GLY A 211 4.82 -8.34 -22.87
CA GLY A 211 5.31 -8.74 -21.55
C GLY A 211 6.72 -8.22 -21.26
N ASP A 212 7.63 -8.30 -22.23
CA ASP A 212 9.02 -7.82 -22.10
C ASP A 212 9.08 -6.30 -22.06
N ILE A 213 8.31 -5.61 -22.92
CA ILE A 213 8.22 -4.14 -22.96
C ILE A 213 7.74 -3.61 -21.61
N THR A 214 6.64 -4.16 -21.10
CA THR A 214 6.09 -3.73 -19.81
C THR A 214 6.98 -4.12 -18.64
N SER A 215 7.64 -5.29 -18.69
CA SER A 215 8.64 -5.68 -17.69
C SER A 215 9.82 -4.72 -17.65
N GLY A 216 10.34 -4.33 -18.81
CA GLY A 216 11.44 -3.38 -18.93
C GLY A 216 11.07 -2.01 -18.35
N LEU A 217 9.93 -1.44 -18.76
CA LEU A 217 9.45 -0.16 -18.23
C LEU A 217 9.20 -0.19 -16.72
N CYS A 218 8.62 -1.26 -16.19
CA CYS A 218 8.42 -1.42 -14.75
C CYS A 218 9.77 -1.51 -14.00
N GLY A 219 10.72 -2.29 -14.54
CA GLY A 219 12.05 -2.47 -13.96
C GLY A 219 12.84 -1.15 -13.95
N ASP A 220 12.85 -0.42 -15.05
CA ASP A 220 13.56 0.86 -15.16
C ASP A 220 12.92 1.96 -14.31
N LEU A 221 11.60 1.97 -14.17
CA LEU A 221 10.90 2.85 -13.24
C LEU A 221 11.30 2.54 -11.80
N LEU A 222 11.27 1.28 -11.38
CA LEU A 222 11.67 0.87 -10.03
C LEU A 222 13.13 1.18 -9.74
N ALA A 223 14.04 0.90 -10.68
CA ALA A 223 15.46 1.18 -10.53
C ALA A 223 15.72 2.69 -10.40
N SER A 224 15.06 3.51 -11.23
CA SER A 224 15.14 4.97 -11.13
C SER A 224 14.59 5.45 -9.78
N PHE A 225 13.46 4.89 -9.34
CA PHE A 225 12.80 5.27 -8.10
C PHE A 225 13.65 4.92 -6.88
N GLN A 226 14.23 3.72 -6.85
CA GLN A 226 15.16 3.28 -5.80
C GLN A 226 16.41 4.15 -5.77
N SER A 227 16.97 4.49 -6.94
CA SER A 227 18.11 5.41 -7.02
C SER A 227 17.78 6.80 -6.45
N CYS A 228 16.56 7.33 -6.67
CA CYS A 228 16.12 8.56 -5.99
C CYS A 228 16.11 8.42 -4.46
N MET A 229 15.76 7.24 -3.93
CA MET A 229 15.76 6.97 -2.48
C MET A 229 17.17 6.89 -1.89
N GLU A 230 18.13 6.36 -2.64
CA GLU A 230 19.52 6.26 -2.19
C GLU A 230 20.26 7.60 -2.25
N LEU A 231 19.92 8.47 -3.21
CA LEU A 231 20.58 9.77 -3.44
C LEU A 231 20.05 10.93 -2.55
N ALA A 232 19.31 10.61 -1.49
CA ALA A 232 18.56 11.55 -0.66
C ALA A 232 19.41 12.58 0.13
N GLU A 233 20.72 12.41 0.21
CA GLU A 233 21.65 13.30 0.93
C GLU A 233 22.84 13.72 0.04
N PRO A 234 23.23 15.01 0.00
CA PRO A 234 22.43 16.24 -0.12
C PRO A 234 21.88 16.43 -1.56
N ILE A 235 20.96 17.37 -1.78
CA ILE A 235 20.32 17.69 -3.08
C ILE A 235 21.35 17.75 -4.22
N THR A 236 21.50 16.64 -4.94
CA THR A 236 22.44 16.55 -6.06
C THR A 236 21.71 16.86 -7.36
N GLN A 237 22.41 17.44 -8.34
CA GLN A 237 21.93 17.48 -9.73
C GLN A 237 21.59 16.08 -10.26
N LEU A 238 22.21 15.05 -9.68
CA LEU A 238 21.94 13.66 -9.99
C LEU A 238 20.53 13.24 -9.56
N PHE A 239 20.06 13.59 -8.36
CA PHE A 239 18.69 13.34 -7.92
C PHE A 239 17.66 13.90 -8.91
N GLN A 240 17.79 15.16 -9.32
CA GLN A 240 16.85 15.78 -10.28
C GLN A 240 16.84 15.07 -11.65
N LYS A 241 17.99 14.58 -12.11
CA LYS A 241 18.07 13.80 -13.35
C LYS A 241 17.35 12.45 -13.18
N THR A 242 17.58 11.75 -12.08
CA THR A 242 16.93 10.47 -11.79
C THR A 242 15.41 10.63 -11.59
N THR A 243 14.96 11.67 -10.90
CA THR A 243 13.53 11.97 -10.71
C THR A 243 12.82 12.26 -12.03
N LYS A 244 13.48 12.94 -12.98
CA LYS A 244 12.96 13.10 -14.35
C LYS A 244 12.83 11.77 -15.08
N MET A 245 13.75 10.82 -14.85
CA MET A 245 13.67 9.47 -15.41
C MET A 245 12.52 8.67 -14.82
N CYS A 246 12.31 8.72 -13.49
CA CYS A 246 11.12 8.15 -12.85
C CYS A 246 9.85 8.65 -13.53
N ARG A 247 9.71 9.97 -13.68
CA ARG A 247 8.54 10.57 -14.33
C ARG A 247 8.39 10.12 -15.78
N PHE A 248 9.49 10.06 -16.53
CA PHE A 248 9.49 9.60 -17.91
C PHE A 248 8.98 8.17 -18.03
N PHE A 249 9.53 7.23 -17.25
CA PHE A 249 9.14 5.82 -17.31
C PHE A 249 7.71 5.61 -16.83
N ALA A 250 7.29 6.27 -15.75
CA ALA A 250 5.93 6.15 -15.25
C ALA A 250 4.90 6.65 -16.28
N ASN A 251 5.11 7.83 -16.87
CA ASN A 251 4.20 8.36 -17.89
C ASN A 251 4.20 7.52 -19.18
N THR A 252 5.36 6.98 -19.54
CA THR A 252 5.51 6.12 -20.71
C THR A 252 4.79 4.79 -20.50
N LEU A 253 4.86 4.22 -19.30
CA LEU A 253 4.10 3.03 -18.92
C LEU A 253 2.59 3.29 -18.97
N VAL A 254 2.12 4.41 -18.42
CA VAL A 254 0.70 4.81 -18.51
C VAL A 254 0.23 4.91 -19.95
N HIS A 255 1.02 5.59 -20.81
CA HIS A 255 0.69 5.70 -22.22
C HIS A 255 0.64 4.34 -22.92
N TYR A 256 1.63 3.48 -22.67
CA TYR A 256 1.66 2.15 -23.28
C TYR A 256 0.48 1.26 -22.86
N ILE A 257 0.10 1.31 -21.57
CA ILE A 257 -1.06 0.58 -21.06
C ILE A 257 -2.35 1.05 -21.75
N LYS A 258 -2.50 2.36 -21.91
CA LYS A 258 -3.66 2.95 -22.58
C LYS A 258 -3.80 2.44 -24.02
N GLU A 259 -2.72 2.43 -24.78
CA GLU A 259 -2.76 2.04 -26.21
C GLU A 259 -2.90 0.52 -26.41
N PHE A 260 -2.27 -0.31 -25.57
CA PHE A 260 -2.19 -1.77 -25.79
C PHE A 260 -2.94 -2.62 -24.76
N LYS A 261 -3.95 -2.05 -24.09
CA LYS A 261 -4.69 -2.70 -22.98
C LYS A 261 -5.08 -4.16 -23.22
N ALA A 262 -5.51 -4.50 -24.44
CA ALA A 262 -5.97 -5.85 -24.81
C ALA A 262 -4.88 -6.93 -24.70
N PHE A 263 -3.61 -6.54 -24.81
CA PHE A 263 -2.45 -7.44 -24.84
C PHE A 263 -1.72 -7.54 -23.49
N LEU A 264 -2.21 -6.82 -22.46
CA LEU A 264 -1.59 -6.74 -21.14
C LEU A 264 -2.17 -7.62 -20.01
N PRO A 265 -3.12 -8.56 -20.21
CA PRO A 265 -3.64 -9.34 -19.09
C PRO A 265 -2.57 -10.06 -18.25
N LYS A 266 -1.55 -10.61 -18.90
CA LYS A 266 -0.46 -11.35 -18.25
C LYS A 266 0.48 -10.46 -17.41
N SER A 267 0.48 -9.15 -17.65
CA SER A 267 1.34 -8.19 -16.93
C SER A 267 0.66 -7.57 -15.71
N CYS A 268 -0.63 -7.81 -15.49
CA CYS A 268 -1.41 -7.13 -14.45
C CYS A 268 -0.92 -7.40 -13.02
N SER A 269 -0.45 -8.62 -12.73
CA SER A 269 0.17 -8.95 -11.44
C SER A 269 1.45 -8.14 -11.18
N ARG A 270 2.24 -7.85 -12.22
CA ARG A 270 3.42 -7.00 -12.13
C ARG A 270 3.05 -5.54 -11.90
N PHE A 271 2.01 -5.03 -12.55
CA PHE A 271 1.52 -3.67 -12.31
C PHE A 271 1.03 -3.48 -10.88
N HIS A 272 0.34 -4.49 -10.34
CA HIS A 272 -0.07 -4.51 -8.95
C HIS A 272 1.13 -4.45 -8.01
N GLN A 273 2.14 -5.31 -8.21
CA GLN A 273 3.37 -5.30 -7.42
C GLN A 273 4.12 -3.96 -7.51
N LEU A 274 4.23 -3.40 -8.71
CA LEU A 274 4.84 -2.09 -8.96
C LEU A 274 4.14 -0.98 -8.15
N TYR A 275 2.81 -0.94 -8.20
CA TYR A 275 2.01 0.03 -7.44
C TYR A 275 2.30 -0.08 -5.94
N LEU A 276 2.23 -1.30 -5.38
CA LEU A 276 2.49 -1.53 -3.95
C LEU A 276 3.91 -1.14 -3.55
N GLN A 277 4.91 -1.49 -4.37
CA GLN A 277 6.32 -1.16 -4.10
C GLN A 277 6.55 0.35 -4.08
N ILE A 278 5.99 1.09 -5.03
CA ILE A 278 6.12 2.55 -5.07
C ILE A 278 5.40 3.17 -3.87
N VAL A 279 4.11 2.86 -3.66
CA VAL A 279 3.29 3.47 -2.59
C VAL A 279 3.84 3.16 -1.18
N SER A 280 4.45 1.98 -0.97
CA SER A 280 5.09 1.61 0.30
C SER A 280 6.20 2.56 0.75
N LYS A 281 6.77 3.34 -0.18
CA LYS A 281 7.85 4.30 0.11
C LYS A 281 7.36 5.74 0.28
N PHE A 282 6.05 5.97 0.27
CA PHE A 282 5.44 7.27 0.60
C PHE A 282 4.77 7.20 1.97
N PRO A 283 4.83 8.27 2.81
CA PRO A 283 4.00 8.38 3.99
C PRO A 283 2.52 8.23 3.60
N PRO A 284 1.73 7.60 4.47
CA PRO A 284 2.07 7.29 5.86
C PRO A 284 2.65 5.87 6.09
N SER A 285 3.12 5.20 5.04
CA SER A 285 3.75 3.88 5.16
C SER A 285 4.95 3.92 6.11
N LEU A 286 5.04 2.96 7.03
CA LEU A 286 6.15 2.87 7.99
C LEU A 286 7.50 2.57 7.33
N CYS A 287 7.48 2.05 6.10
CA CYS A 287 8.65 1.77 5.28
C CYS A 287 9.13 2.97 4.45
N ALA A 288 8.47 4.12 4.57
CA ALA A 288 8.85 5.34 3.86
C ALA A 288 10.15 5.93 4.44
N PRO A 289 11.17 6.20 3.61
CA PRO A 289 12.40 6.82 4.08
C PRO A 289 12.17 8.27 4.52
N LEU A 290 12.99 8.73 5.46
CA LEU A 290 13.02 10.12 5.93
C LEU A 290 13.65 11.00 4.84
N LEU A 291 12.82 11.64 4.03
CA LEU A 291 13.25 12.58 3.00
C LEU A 291 12.88 14.03 3.37
N PRO A 292 13.72 15.01 3.02
CA PRO A 292 13.33 16.41 3.06
C PRO A 292 12.06 16.66 2.22
N THR A 293 11.11 17.43 2.77
CA THR A 293 9.82 17.76 2.14
C THR A 293 9.91 18.16 0.65
N PRO A 294 10.83 19.02 0.18
CA PRO A 294 10.85 19.40 -1.24
C PRO A 294 11.23 18.24 -2.17
N LEU A 295 12.15 17.36 -1.75
CA LEU A 295 12.51 16.17 -2.52
C LEU A 295 11.36 15.17 -2.55
N PHE A 296 10.67 15.06 -1.42
CA PHE A 296 9.50 14.23 -1.29
C PHE A 296 8.36 14.67 -2.23
N GLU A 297 8.05 15.97 -2.28
CA GLU A 297 7.05 16.55 -3.21
C GLU A 297 7.42 16.33 -4.69
N GLU A 298 8.70 16.53 -5.04
CA GLU A 298 9.18 16.32 -6.41
C GLU A 298 8.98 14.86 -6.85
N LEU A 299 9.31 13.92 -5.96
CA LEU A 299 9.13 12.50 -6.20
C LEU A 299 7.64 12.10 -6.22
N ASN A 300 6.82 12.74 -5.40
CA ASN A 300 5.37 12.55 -5.39
C ASN A 300 4.78 12.85 -6.77
N GLY A 301 5.17 14.00 -7.34
CA GLY A 301 4.79 14.37 -8.71
C GLY A 301 5.47 13.55 -9.81
N ALA A 302 6.56 12.84 -9.53
CA ALA A 302 7.27 12.00 -10.50
C ALA A 302 6.79 10.55 -10.53
N ALA A 303 6.37 9.99 -9.40
CA ALA A 303 6.02 8.58 -9.26
C ALA A 303 4.57 8.38 -8.80
N LEU A 304 4.14 9.00 -7.70
CA LEU A 304 2.81 8.74 -7.13
C LEU A 304 1.67 9.27 -8.00
N VAL A 305 1.80 10.49 -8.55
CA VAL A 305 0.78 11.07 -9.45
C VAL A 305 0.58 10.20 -10.71
N PRO A 306 1.65 9.76 -11.42
CA PRO A 306 1.49 8.78 -12.49
C PRO A 306 0.91 7.43 -12.08
N MET A 307 1.14 6.96 -10.84
CA MET A 307 0.52 5.72 -10.36
C MET A 307 -1.01 5.83 -10.26
N ASP A 308 -1.54 7.00 -9.92
CA ASP A 308 -2.99 7.26 -9.92
C ASP A 308 -3.56 7.19 -11.35
N ALA A 309 -2.89 7.83 -12.31
CA ALA A 309 -3.26 7.74 -13.72
C ALA A 309 -3.14 6.31 -14.28
N LEU A 310 -2.13 5.56 -13.84
CA LEU A 310 -1.94 4.15 -14.16
C LEU A 310 -3.10 3.31 -13.63
N LEU A 311 -3.51 3.53 -12.38
CA LEU A 311 -4.67 2.85 -11.79
C LEU A 311 -5.92 3.08 -12.63
N SER A 312 -6.22 4.31 -13.05
CA SER A 312 -7.39 4.60 -13.88
C SER A 312 -7.41 3.82 -15.20
N GLN A 313 -6.26 3.55 -15.82
CA GLN A 313 -6.20 2.71 -17.02
C GLN A 313 -6.41 1.22 -16.71
N LEU A 314 -5.96 0.77 -15.53
CA LEU A 314 -6.00 -0.65 -15.12
C LEU A 314 -7.36 -1.09 -14.56
N LEU A 315 -8.20 -0.17 -14.07
CA LEU A 315 -9.53 -0.50 -13.53
C LEU A 315 -10.40 -1.29 -14.52
N LEU A 316 -10.23 -1.03 -15.81
CA LEU A 316 -10.99 -1.67 -16.90
C LEU A 316 -10.53 -3.12 -17.20
N LEU A 317 -9.41 -3.57 -16.63
CA LEU A 317 -8.83 -4.88 -16.93
C LEU A 317 -9.24 -5.92 -15.88
N ARG A 318 -9.96 -6.96 -16.33
CA ARG A 318 -10.36 -8.10 -15.49
C ARG A 318 -9.17 -8.75 -14.77
N SER A 319 -8.09 -9.01 -15.48
CA SER A 319 -6.87 -9.62 -14.94
C SER A 319 -6.19 -8.76 -13.86
N PHE A 320 -6.41 -7.44 -13.86
CA PHE A 320 -5.93 -6.57 -12.79
C PHE A 320 -6.83 -6.68 -11.56
N ALA A 321 -8.16 -6.68 -11.74
CA ALA A 321 -9.09 -6.95 -10.65
C ALA A 321 -8.83 -8.34 -10.02
N GLU A 322 -8.56 -9.37 -10.83
CA GLU A 322 -8.18 -10.70 -10.36
C GLU A 322 -6.87 -10.71 -9.56
N ALA A 323 -5.85 -9.97 -10.00
CA ALA A 323 -4.60 -9.84 -9.26
C ALA A 323 -4.79 -9.12 -7.91
N VAL A 324 -5.58 -8.04 -7.90
CA VAL A 324 -5.82 -7.20 -6.71
C VAL A 324 -6.73 -7.89 -5.70
N LEU A 325 -7.77 -8.58 -6.15
CA LEU A 325 -8.80 -9.17 -5.28
C LEU A 325 -8.57 -10.68 -5.05
N ASN A 326 -7.35 -11.18 -5.26
CA ASN A 326 -7.01 -12.59 -5.08
C ASN A 326 -7.10 -12.99 -3.59
N PRO A 327 -7.95 -13.98 -3.21
CA PRO A 327 -8.11 -14.40 -1.81
C PRO A 327 -6.82 -14.98 -1.20
N CYS A 328 -5.96 -15.59 -2.02
CA CYS A 328 -4.70 -16.22 -1.61
C CYS A 328 -3.51 -15.26 -1.70
N GLN A 329 -3.76 -13.95 -1.75
CA GLN A 329 -2.68 -12.97 -1.90
C GLN A 329 -1.74 -12.96 -0.69
N GLN A 330 -0.47 -13.27 -0.95
CA GLN A 330 0.62 -13.13 0.02
C GLN A 330 1.12 -11.69 0.02
N LEU A 331 0.65 -10.90 0.97
CA LEU A 331 1.15 -9.55 1.23
C LEU A 331 2.23 -9.63 2.32
N SER A 332 3.32 -8.88 2.13
CA SER A 332 4.27 -8.61 3.21
C SER A 332 3.74 -7.47 4.10
N SER A 333 4.22 -7.37 5.34
CA SER A 333 3.86 -6.27 6.25
C SER A 333 4.10 -4.88 5.64
N GLU A 334 5.08 -4.73 4.75
CA GLU A 334 5.36 -3.47 4.06
C GLU A 334 4.31 -3.09 3.01
N THR A 335 3.54 -4.07 2.52
CA THR A 335 2.59 -3.92 1.41
C THR A 335 1.13 -4.00 1.84
N GLU A 336 0.84 -4.33 3.10
CA GLU A 336 -0.52 -4.38 3.64
C GLU A 336 -1.22 -3.02 3.60
N LEU A 337 -0.59 -1.96 4.12
CA LEU A 337 -1.14 -0.61 4.04
C LEU A 337 -1.26 -0.10 2.59
N PRO A 338 -0.21 -0.16 1.73
CA PRO A 338 -0.33 0.17 0.32
C PRO A 338 -1.48 -0.57 -0.40
N HIS A 339 -1.72 -1.83 -0.04
CA HIS A 339 -2.82 -2.60 -0.60
C HIS A 339 -4.18 -2.11 -0.10
N CYS A 340 -4.31 -1.78 1.19
CA CYS A 340 -5.52 -1.13 1.70
C CYS A 340 -5.79 0.20 1.00
N LEU A 341 -4.76 1.04 0.83
CA LEU A 341 -4.87 2.33 0.14
C LEU A 341 -5.21 2.15 -1.34
N LEU A 342 -4.66 1.14 -2.02
CA LEU A 342 -5.05 0.79 -3.38
C LEU A 342 -6.55 0.49 -3.48
N LEU A 343 -7.11 -0.33 -2.58
CA LEU A 343 -8.54 -0.65 -2.57
C LEU A 343 -9.39 0.60 -2.31
N VAL A 344 -8.95 1.50 -1.42
CA VAL A 344 -9.61 2.80 -1.19
C VAL A 344 -9.56 3.67 -2.45
N SER A 345 -8.42 3.74 -3.15
CA SER A 345 -8.28 4.47 -4.41
C SER A 345 -9.17 3.89 -5.51
N VAL A 346 -9.26 2.56 -5.62
CA VAL A 346 -10.19 1.87 -6.54
C VAL A 346 -11.62 2.32 -6.25
N MET A 347 -12.05 2.30 -4.99
CA MET A 347 -13.40 2.74 -4.61
C MET A 347 -13.68 4.21 -4.93
N GLY A 348 -12.69 5.08 -4.73
CA GLY A 348 -12.83 6.50 -5.07
C GLY A 348 -12.96 6.77 -6.57
N GLN A 349 -12.48 5.87 -7.42
CA GLN A 349 -12.53 6.02 -8.88
C GLN A 349 -13.63 5.19 -9.55
N ILE A 350 -14.04 4.05 -8.97
CA ILE A 350 -14.91 3.08 -9.65
C ILE A 350 -16.31 3.60 -9.94
N THR A 351 -16.85 4.47 -9.09
CA THR A 351 -18.18 5.08 -9.28
C THR A 351 -18.23 6.04 -10.47
N SER A 352 -17.07 6.42 -11.01
CA SER A 352 -16.95 7.23 -12.24
C SER A 352 -16.71 6.40 -13.50
N GLN A 353 -16.55 5.08 -13.36
CA GLN A 353 -16.30 4.14 -14.46
C GLN A 353 -17.60 3.55 -15.04
N PRO A 354 -17.54 2.91 -16.23
CA PRO A 354 -18.69 2.21 -16.80
C PRO A 354 -19.24 1.11 -15.87
N GLU A 355 -20.53 0.80 -16.00
CA GLU A 355 -21.27 -0.18 -15.19
C GLU A 355 -20.60 -1.57 -15.22
N GLU A 356 -20.04 -1.98 -16.37
CA GLU A 356 -19.32 -3.26 -16.48
C GLU A 356 -18.07 -3.31 -15.60
N THR A 357 -17.43 -2.15 -15.37
CA THR A 357 -16.29 -2.04 -14.46
C THR A 357 -16.75 -2.15 -13.02
N LEU A 358 -17.89 -1.54 -12.67
CA LEU A 358 -18.46 -1.67 -11.33
C LEU A 358 -18.75 -3.15 -10.99
N HIS A 359 -19.47 -3.86 -11.87
CA HIS A 359 -19.71 -5.30 -11.73
C HIS A 359 -18.42 -6.10 -11.59
N LEU A 360 -17.44 -5.79 -12.44
CA LEU A 360 -16.14 -6.46 -12.43
C LEU A 360 -15.46 -6.37 -11.07
N TRP A 361 -15.62 -5.32 -10.27
CA TRP A 361 -14.96 -5.25 -8.97
C TRP A 361 -15.89 -5.65 -7.83
N CYS A 362 -17.16 -5.26 -7.88
CA CYS A 362 -18.10 -5.48 -6.79
C CYS A 362 -18.46 -6.96 -6.63
N ASP A 363 -18.74 -7.72 -7.70
CA ASP A 363 -19.44 -9.00 -7.59
C ASP A 363 -18.60 -10.19 -7.13
N GLY A 364 -17.26 -10.10 -7.17
CA GLY A 364 -16.39 -11.25 -6.94
C GLY A 364 -16.52 -12.35 -8.03
N SER A 365 -15.97 -13.53 -7.77
CA SER A 365 -16.17 -14.71 -8.64
C SER A 365 -17.62 -15.19 -8.56
N GLN A 366 -18.27 -15.31 -9.71
CA GLN A 366 -19.65 -15.78 -9.80
C GLN A 366 -19.72 -17.28 -10.12
N PHE A 367 -18.71 -17.79 -10.85
CA PHE A 367 -18.66 -19.17 -11.30
C PHE A 367 -17.43 -19.91 -10.75
N PRO A 368 -17.50 -21.22 -10.50
CA PRO A 368 -16.36 -22.02 -10.06
C PRO A 368 -15.18 -22.02 -11.03
N GLU A 369 -15.44 -21.83 -12.32
CA GLU A 369 -14.42 -21.76 -13.38
C GLU A 369 -13.70 -20.40 -13.42
N ASP A 370 -14.24 -19.38 -12.77
CA ASP A 370 -13.61 -18.06 -12.71
C ASP A 370 -12.30 -18.11 -11.92
N THR A 371 -11.35 -17.26 -12.30
CA THR A 371 -10.21 -16.96 -11.44
C THR A 371 -10.74 -16.45 -10.08
N PRO A 372 -10.31 -17.04 -8.94
CA PRO A 372 -10.83 -16.68 -7.62
C PRO A 372 -10.61 -15.20 -7.29
N ARG A 373 -11.71 -14.52 -6.97
CA ARG A 373 -11.76 -13.08 -6.76
C ARG A 373 -12.76 -12.74 -5.67
N LEU A 374 -12.30 -12.02 -4.66
CA LEU A 374 -13.16 -11.51 -3.60
C LEU A 374 -14.00 -10.32 -4.10
N PRO A 375 -15.23 -10.14 -3.59
CA PRO A 375 -15.94 -8.87 -3.69
C PRO A 375 -15.09 -7.71 -3.14
N LEU A 376 -15.12 -6.55 -3.80
CA LEU A 376 -14.34 -5.37 -3.41
C LEU A 376 -14.51 -5.00 -1.93
N PHE A 377 -15.75 -4.96 -1.44
CA PHE A 377 -16.04 -4.60 -0.05
C PHE A 377 -15.46 -5.60 0.95
N ARG A 378 -15.58 -6.91 0.67
CA ARG A 378 -14.98 -7.97 1.49
C ARG A 378 -13.46 -7.83 1.51
N ALA A 379 -12.84 -7.61 0.35
CA ALA A 379 -11.39 -7.40 0.25
C ALA A 379 -10.93 -6.17 1.05
N LEU A 380 -11.70 -5.07 1.01
CA LEU A 380 -11.40 -3.87 1.81
C LEU A 380 -11.43 -4.15 3.30
N PHE A 381 -12.49 -4.78 3.82
CA PHE A 381 -12.57 -5.10 5.26
C PHE A 381 -11.45 -6.04 5.70
N GLN A 382 -11.10 -7.03 4.87
CA GLN A 382 -9.98 -7.93 5.14
C GLN A 382 -8.63 -7.20 5.13
N SER A 383 -8.42 -6.29 4.17
CA SER A 383 -7.21 -5.48 4.06
C SER A 383 -7.07 -4.50 5.24
N PHE A 384 -8.14 -3.79 5.58
CA PHE A 384 -8.20 -2.90 6.74
C PHE A 384 -7.87 -3.64 8.04
N ARG A 385 -8.36 -4.87 8.20
CA ARG A 385 -8.03 -5.72 9.36
C ARG A 385 -6.53 -6.04 9.43
N ARG A 386 -5.88 -6.27 8.29
CA ARG A 386 -4.45 -6.59 8.18
C ARG A 386 -3.55 -5.40 8.56
N CYS A 387 -4.00 -4.15 8.32
CA CYS A 387 -3.32 -2.92 8.75
C CYS A 387 -3.33 -2.70 10.28
N SER A 388 -2.92 -3.70 11.06
CA SER A 388 -3.00 -3.67 12.53
C SER A 388 -2.06 -2.61 13.15
N LEU A 389 -0.91 -2.35 12.52
CA LEU A 389 0.06 -1.36 12.99
C LEU A 389 -0.46 0.06 12.76
N GLU A 390 -0.90 0.36 11.53
CA GLU A 390 -1.39 1.67 11.11
C GLU A 390 -2.76 2.03 11.70
N ARG A 391 -3.49 1.04 12.21
CA ARG A 391 -4.70 1.27 13.02
C ARG A 391 -4.37 1.60 14.48
N ARG A 392 -3.26 1.06 15.02
CA ARG A 392 -2.82 1.30 16.41
C ARG A 392 -2.00 2.57 16.55
N VAL A 393 -1.21 2.90 15.53
CA VAL A 393 -0.43 4.13 15.43
C VAL A 393 -1.24 5.13 14.61
N PRO A 394 -1.40 6.40 15.03
CA PRO A 394 -2.20 7.38 14.31
C PRO A 394 -1.50 7.83 13.01
N VAL A 395 -1.55 6.95 12.01
CA VAL A 395 -1.21 7.24 10.63
C VAL A 395 -2.20 8.28 10.12
N LEU A 396 -1.66 9.39 9.63
CA LEU A 396 -2.41 10.55 9.17
C LEU A 396 -2.41 10.61 7.64
N LEU A 397 -3.61 10.52 7.07
CA LEU A 397 -3.90 10.62 5.64
C LEU A 397 -4.55 11.97 5.31
N PRO A 398 -4.47 12.43 4.06
CA PRO A 398 -5.22 13.60 3.62
C PRO A 398 -6.73 13.35 3.76
N GLY A 399 -7.41 14.25 4.46
CA GLY A 399 -8.87 14.29 4.57
C GLY A 399 -9.51 14.95 3.35
N VAL A 400 -10.85 15.03 3.37
CA VAL A 400 -11.61 15.71 2.31
C VAL A 400 -11.59 17.23 2.55
N MET A 401 -11.35 18.00 1.50
CA MET A 401 -11.49 19.46 1.56
C MET A 401 -12.97 19.84 1.66
N ILE A 402 -13.36 20.53 2.74
CA ILE A 402 -14.70 21.09 2.92
C ILE A 402 -14.63 22.57 2.59
N LYS A 403 -15.45 23.02 1.62
CA LYS A 403 -15.60 24.39 1.09
C LYS A 403 -14.91 25.50 1.93
N GLY A 404 -13.66 25.82 1.57
CA GLY A 404 -12.90 26.94 2.14
C GLY A 404 -12.00 26.62 3.35
N GLN A 405 -12.03 25.40 3.87
CA GLN A 405 -11.10 24.94 4.91
C GLN A 405 -9.87 24.27 4.29
N ALA A 406 -8.72 24.43 4.94
CA ALA A 406 -7.49 23.72 4.58
C ALA A 406 -7.72 22.20 4.73
N GLN A 407 -7.08 21.41 3.86
CA GLN A 407 -7.19 19.95 3.90
C GLN A 407 -6.68 19.42 5.25
N GLY A 408 -7.61 18.93 6.07
CA GLY A 408 -7.29 18.32 7.35
C GLY A 408 -6.55 16.99 7.19
N LYS A 409 -5.85 16.56 8.23
CA LYS A 409 -5.27 15.21 8.32
C LYS A 409 -6.21 14.32 9.15
N VAL A 410 -6.44 13.11 8.69
CA VAL A 410 -7.41 12.17 9.27
C VAL A 410 -6.78 10.80 9.50
N THR A 411 -7.34 10.01 10.42
CA THR A 411 -6.86 8.64 10.68
C THR A 411 -7.17 7.71 9.52
N LEU A 412 -6.47 6.56 9.46
CA LEU A 412 -6.78 5.49 8.51
C LEU A 412 -8.25 5.07 8.57
N HIS A 413 -8.81 4.89 9.77
CA HIS A 413 -10.22 4.55 9.95
C HIS A 413 -11.14 5.59 9.29
N HIS A 414 -10.93 6.87 9.58
CA HIS A 414 -11.77 7.94 9.02
C HIS A 414 -11.63 8.02 7.49
N HIS A 415 -10.40 7.91 6.97
CA HIS A 415 -10.15 7.95 5.54
C HIS A 415 -10.86 6.80 4.80
N VAL A 416 -10.77 5.58 5.32
CA VAL A 416 -11.45 4.40 4.74
C VAL A 416 -12.97 4.54 4.87
N CYS A 417 -13.46 4.94 6.05
CA CYS A 417 -14.89 5.08 6.32
C CYS A 417 -15.55 6.11 5.38
N VAL A 418 -14.96 7.29 5.22
CA VAL A 418 -15.51 8.34 4.35
C VAL A 418 -15.55 7.89 2.89
N THR A 419 -14.48 7.30 2.37
CA THR A 419 -14.45 6.82 0.98
C THR A 419 -15.42 5.66 0.75
N LEU A 420 -15.54 4.74 1.72
CA LEU A 420 -16.51 3.65 1.67
C LEU A 420 -17.94 4.20 1.69
N CYS A 421 -18.28 5.11 2.59
CA CYS A 421 -19.60 5.76 2.62
C CYS A 421 -19.90 6.53 1.33
N ALA A 422 -18.92 7.23 0.75
CA ALA A 422 -19.09 7.92 -0.53
C ALA A 422 -19.35 6.94 -1.68
N CYS A 423 -18.63 5.82 -1.72
CA CYS A 423 -18.87 4.76 -2.70
C CYS A 423 -20.25 4.12 -2.52
N VAL A 424 -20.68 3.86 -1.28
CA VAL A 424 -22.00 3.32 -0.95
C VAL A 424 -23.12 4.26 -1.38
N ALA A 425 -22.94 5.57 -1.18
CA ALA A 425 -23.91 6.58 -1.61
C ALA A 425 -24.13 6.63 -3.13
N ALA A 426 -23.12 6.25 -3.91
CA ALA A 426 -23.17 6.19 -5.37
C ALA A 426 -23.41 4.77 -5.92
N LEU A 427 -23.64 3.78 -5.05
CA LEU A 427 -23.77 2.38 -5.45
C LEU A 427 -25.17 2.07 -6.02
N PRO A 428 -25.29 1.41 -7.18
CA PRO A 428 -26.54 0.89 -7.69
C PRO A 428 -27.18 -0.13 -6.73
N THR A 429 -28.50 -0.23 -6.76
CA THR A 429 -29.29 -1.07 -5.86
C THR A 429 -29.00 -2.56 -6.00
N GLU A 430 -28.53 -3.02 -7.15
CA GLU A 430 -28.20 -4.42 -7.42
C GLU A 430 -27.02 -4.95 -6.59
N HIS A 431 -26.07 -4.09 -6.22
CA HIS A 431 -24.91 -4.46 -5.43
C HIS A 431 -25.15 -4.32 -3.92
N LEU A 432 -26.29 -3.76 -3.52
CA LEU A 432 -26.65 -3.53 -2.13
C LEU A 432 -26.72 -4.84 -1.29
N PRO A 433 -27.31 -5.96 -1.78
CA PRO A 433 -27.33 -7.21 -1.02
C PRO A 433 -25.93 -7.77 -0.74
N LEU A 434 -25.00 -7.59 -1.68
CA LEU A 434 -23.62 -8.04 -1.53
C LEU A 434 -22.87 -7.17 -0.51
N LEU A 435 -23.10 -5.85 -0.53
CA LEU A 435 -22.60 -4.94 0.48
C LEU A 435 -23.13 -5.32 1.88
N GLU A 436 -24.43 -5.58 2.02
CA GLU A 436 -25.04 -6.01 3.29
C GLU A 436 -24.39 -7.29 3.82
N HIS A 437 -24.17 -8.27 2.95
CA HIS A 437 -23.47 -9.51 3.32
C HIS A 437 -22.03 -9.23 3.82
N CYS A 438 -21.29 -8.39 3.10
CA CYS A 438 -19.92 -8.01 3.50
C CYS A 438 -19.90 -7.24 4.83
N LEU A 439 -20.86 -6.35 5.06
CA LEU A 439 -21.00 -5.61 6.31
C LEU A 439 -21.33 -6.52 7.48
N LEU A 440 -22.23 -7.50 7.29
CA LEU A 440 -22.57 -8.47 8.33
C LEU A 440 -21.40 -9.37 8.69
N GLU A 441 -20.68 -9.89 7.70
CA GLU A 441 -19.45 -10.64 7.95
C GLU A 441 -18.44 -9.76 8.69
N ALA A 442 -18.32 -8.49 8.28
CA ALA A 442 -17.41 -7.57 8.91
C ALA A 442 -17.82 -7.17 10.33
N LEU A 443 -19.11 -7.21 10.66
CA LEU A 443 -19.65 -6.94 11.98
C LEU A 443 -19.48 -8.13 12.94
N LEU A 444 -19.62 -9.35 12.42
CA LEU A 444 -19.62 -10.58 13.21
C LEU A 444 -18.23 -11.18 13.45
N GLN A 445 -17.18 -10.59 12.88
CA GLN A 445 -15.80 -11.02 13.07
C GLN A 445 -15.19 -10.52 14.40
N PRO A 446 -14.11 -11.16 14.91
CA PRO A 446 -13.56 -10.83 16.23
C PRO A 446 -12.77 -9.51 16.30
N ASP A 447 -12.42 -8.91 15.17
CA ASP A 447 -11.66 -7.64 15.14
C ASP A 447 -12.60 -6.45 15.37
N THR A 448 -12.48 -5.83 16.55
CA THR A 448 -13.39 -4.76 17.00
C THR A 448 -13.31 -3.50 16.14
N GLN A 449 -12.14 -3.19 15.60
CA GLN A 449 -11.92 -1.99 14.77
C GLN A 449 -12.56 -2.16 13.38
N THR A 450 -12.48 -3.35 12.78
CA THR A 450 -13.18 -3.63 11.52
C THR A 450 -14.70 -3.74 11.75
N ALA A 451 -15.14 -4.28 12.89
CA ALA A 451 -16.56 -4.29 13.26
C ALA A 451 -17.11 -2.86 13.48
N LEU A 452 -16.31 -1.97 14.09
CA LEU A 452 -16.63 -0.55 14.23
C LEU A 452 -16.77 0.13 12.87
N LEU A 453 -15.80 -0.07 11.97
CA LEU A 453 -15.86 0.46 10.60
C LEU A 453 -17.15 -0.01 9.88
N ALA A 454 -17.50 -1.29 9.99
CA ALA A 454 -18.73 -1.83 9.41
C ALA A 454 -19.99 -1.19 10.04
N THR A 455 -19.97 -0.98 11.36
CA THR A 455 -21.06 -0.32 12.10
C THR A 455 -21.23 1.13 11.67
N ASP A 456 -20.15 1.88 11.49
CA ASP A 456 -20.20 3.28 11.07
C ASP A 456 -20.77 3.42 9.65
N VAL A 457 -20.40 2.51 8.75
CA VAL A 457 -20.94 2.46 7.38
C VAL A 457 -22.41 2.06 7.40
N TRP A 458 -22.80 1.09 8.23
CA TRP A 458 -24.22 0.74 8.41
C TRP A 458 -25.03 1.91 8.98
N CYS A 459 -24.49 2.63 9.96
CA CYS A 459 -25.08 3.83 10.52
C CYS A 459 -25.23 4.91 9.44
N PHE A 460 -24.23 5.11 8.59
CA PHE A 460 -24.34 6.01 7.44
C PHE A 460 -25.48 5.60 6.51
N MET A 461 -25.57 4.31 6.13
CA MET A 461 -26.67 3.80 5.30
C MET A 461 -28.04 4.03 5.94
N SER A 462 -28.16 3.88 7.26
CA SER A 462 -29.43 4.13 7.97
C SER A 462 -29.85 5.61 7.96
N ARG A 463 -28.90 6.53 7.85
CA ARG A 463 -29.14 7.98 7.81
C ARG A 463 -29.33 8.50 6.37
N TYR A 464 -28.61 7.92 5.43
CA TYR A 464 -28.61 8.33 4.02
C TYR A 464 -29.67 7.59 3.19
N GLY A 465 -30.00 6.36 3.56
CA GLY A 465 -30.90 5.47 2.82
C GLY A 465 -32.37 5.83 2.96
N SER A 466 -33.21 5.14 2.17
CA SER A 466 -34.66 5.29 2.21
C SER A 466 -35.27 4.66 3.47
N ALA A 467 -36.48 5.09 3.84
CA ALA A 467 -37.23 4.49 4.94
C ALA A 467 -37.48 2.97 4.72
N GLU A 468 -37.65 2.55 3.47
CA GLU A 468 -37.81 1.15 3.09
C GLU A 468 -36.53 0.35 3.36
N LEU A 469 -35.36 0.90 3.02
CA LEU A 469 -34.07 0.28 3.32
C LEU A 469 -33.86 0.14 4.83
N CYS A 470 -34.20 1.18 5.59
CA CYS A 470 -34.14 1.12 7.05
C CYS A 470 -35.08 0.04 7.62
N LEU A 471 -36.30 -0.11 7.09
CA LEU A 471 -37.21 -1.17 7.50
C LEU A 471 -36.64 -2.56 7.18
N HIS A 472 -36.04 -2.74 6.01
CA HIS A 472 -35.34 -3.98 5.63
C HIS A 472 -34.20 -4.31 6.61
N HIS A 473 -33.36 -3.33 6.95
CA HIS A 473 -32.29 -3.52 7.93
C HIS A 473 -32.81 -3.83 9.34
N VAL A 474 -33.93 -3.23 9.75
CA VAL A 474 -34.59 -3.58 11.02
C VAL A 474 -35.07 -5.03 11.00
N HIS A 475 -35.70 -5.49 9.91
CA HIS A 475 -36.10 -6.89 9.79
C HIS A 475 -34.89 -7.82 9.76
N LEU A 476 -33.84 -7.48 9.04
CA LEU A 476 -32.61 -8.27 8.96
C LEU A 476 -31.95 -8.41 10.33
N THR A 477 -31.79 -7.30 11.07
CA THR A 477 -31.22 -7.30 12.42
C THR A 477 -32.14 -8.02 13.42
N ALA A 478 -33.46 -7.84 13.33
CA ALA A 478 -34.43 -8.57 14.15
C ALA A 478 -34.39 -10.07 13.85
N HIS A 479 -34.22 -10.48 12.59
CA HIS A 479 -34.01 -11.88 12.20
C HIS A 479 -32.66 -12.41 12.69
N LEU A 480 -31.59 -11.63 12.66
CA LEU A 480 -30.31 -12.04 13.23
C LEU A 480 -30.41 -12.19 14.75
N VAL A 481 -31.07 -11.27 15.43
CA VAL A 481 -31.31 -11.37 16.88
C VAL A 481 -32.23 -12.54 17.19
N SER A 482 -33.28 -12.77 16.42
CA SER A 482 -34.18 -13.92 16.62
C SER A 482 -33.51 -15.24 16.25
N TRP A 483 -32.62 -15.24 15.26
CA TRP A 483 -31.77 -16.37 14.89
C TRP A 483 -30.76 -16.66 15.99
N VAL A 484 -30.04 -15.66 16.50
CA VAL A 484 -29.17 -15.79 17.68
C VAL A 484 -29.98 -16.24 18.90
N GLN A 485 -31.21 -15.73 19.10
CA GLN A 485 -32.11 -16.17 20.17
C GLN A 485 -32.65 -17.60 19.98
N SER A 486 -32.89 -18.06 18.75
CA SER A 486 -33.35 -19.42 18.44
C SER A 486 -32.20 -20.42 18.40
N TYR A 487 -31.01 -19.99 18.00
CA TYR A 487 -29.74 -20.66 18.20
C TYR A 487 -29.39 -20.71 19.70
N HIS A 488 -29.77 -19.69 20.49
CA HIS A 488 -29.76 -19.73 21.97
C HIS A 488 -30.87 -20.60 22.57
N ARG A 489 -31.95 -20.91 21.85
CA ARG A 489 -32.89 -21.99 22.22
C ARG A 489 -32.37 -23.38 21.81
N GLY A 490 -31.42 -23.46 20.87
CA GLY A 490 -30.76 -24.69 20.42
C GLY A 490 -29.46 -25.03 21.16
N TYR A 491 -28.76 -24.05 21.72
CA TYR A 491 -27.84 -24.28 22.82
C TYR A 491 -28.67 -24.41 24.09
N ASN A 492 -29.04 -25.64 24.42
CA ASN A 492 -28.96 -26.02 25.82
C ASN A 492 -27.57 -25.56 26.26
N PHE A 493 -27.48 -24.55 27.13
CA PHE A 493 -26.21 -24.24 27.77
C PHE A 493 -25.83 -25.36 28.76
N SER A 494 -26.69 -26.37 28.98
CA SER A 494 -26.40 -27.55 29.81
C SER A 494 -25.03 -28.19 29.53
N PRO A 495 -24.58 -28.43 28.29
CA PRO A 495 -23.23 -28.96 28.03
C PRO A 495 -22.13 -27.97 28.37
N LEU A 496 -22.36 -26.65 28.26
CA LEU A 496 -21.39 -25.62 28.67
C LEU A 496 -21.32 -25.52 30.20
N PHE A 497 -22.44 -25.64 30.90
CA PHE A 497 -22.53 -25.70 32.36
C PHE A 497 -21.99 -27.03 32.93
N GLU A 498 -22.17 -28.15 32.22
CA GLU A 498 -21.64 -29.47 32.57
C GLU A 498 -20.13 -29.56 32.32
N ARG A 499 -19.64 -28.94 31.22
CA ARG A 499 -18.23 -28.98 30.82
C ARG A 499 -17.38 -27.89 31.45
N PHE A 500 -17.97 -26.73 31.74
CA PHE A 500 -17.32 -25.58 32.38
C PHE A 500 -18.16 -25.04 33.54
N PRO A 501 -18.31 -25.78 34.65
CA PRO A 501 -19.09 -25.33 35.80
C PRO A 501 -18.63 -23.95 36.31
N PRO A 502 -19.53 -22.95 36.46
CA PRO A 502 -19.18 -21.60 36.88
C PRO A 502 -18.73 -21.51 38.36
N ALA A 503 -18.99 -22.56 39.14
CA ALA A 503 -18.53 -22.70 40.53
C ALA A 503 -17.08 -23.24 40.63
N GLN A 504 -16.41 -23.52 39.52
CA GLN A 504 -15.02 -23.99 39.49
C GLN A 504 -14.10 -22.89 38.96
N TRP A 505 -12.99 -22.66 39.67
CA TRP A 505 -12.08 -21.55 39.39
C TRP A 505 -11.39 -21.61 38.02
N GLU A 506 -11.12 -22.81 37.51
CA GLU A 506 -10.45 -23.05 36.22
C GLU A 506 -11.28 -22.57 35.02
N ASN A 507 -12.60 -22.42 35.22
CA ASN A 507 -13.55 -22.12 34.15
C ASN A 507 -13.96 -20.64 34.09
N LEU A 508 -13.55 -19.83 35.07
CA LEU A 508 -13.80 -18.37 35.10
C LEU A 508 -13.37 -17.63 33.82
N PRO A 509 -12.23 -17.94 33.17
CA PRO A 509 -11.83 -17.29 31.92
C PRO A 509 -12.83 -17.50 30.79
N VAL A 510 -13.50 -18.66 30.73
CA VAL A 510 -14.53 -18.94 29.72
C VAL A 510 -15.73 -18.01 29.90
N TRP A 511 -16.18 -17.85 31.15
CA TRP A 511 -17.29 -16.97 31.48
C TRP A 511 -16.93 -15.48 31.42
N ARG A 512 -15.64 -15.12 31.46
CA ARG A 512 -15.12 -13.75 31.23
C ARG A 512 -15.27 -13.30 29.78
N HIS A 513 -15.17 -14.21 28.81
CA HIS A 513 -15.29 -13.88 27.39
C HIS A 513 -16.73 -13.93 26.87
N ILE A 514 -17.67 -14.33 27.72
CA ILE A 514 -19.10 -14.41 27.40
C ILE A 514 -19.80 -13.20 27.99
N LEU A 515 -20.51 -12.45 27.14
CA LEU A 515 -21.35 -11.35 27.59
C LEU A 515 -22.51 -11.89 28.42
N LEU A 516 -22.46 -11.76 29.76
CA LEU A 516 -23.51 -12.28 30.65
C LEU A 516 -24.90 -11.70 30.32
N ARG A 517 -24.94 -10.45 29.85
CA ARG A 517 -26.18 -9.79 29.38
C ARG A 517 -26.80 -10.42 28.12
N ALA A 518 -26.05 -11.25 27.39
CA ALA A 518 -26.55 -12.01 26.24
C ALA A 518 -27.12 -13.39 26.64
N LEU A 519 -26.90 -13.85 27.87
CA LEU A 519 -27.48 -15.09 28.39
C LEU A 519 -28.96 -14.92 28.70
N SER A 520 -29.74 -16.02 28.59
CA SER A 520 -31.12 -16.07 29.10
C SER A 520 -31.15 -15.83 30.61
N GLN A 521 -32.29 -15.37 31.12
CA GLN A 521 -32.43 -15.02 32.54
C GLN A 521 -32.06 -16.18 33.47
N ASP A 522 -32.51 -17.41 33.15
CA ASP A 522 -32.20 -18.61 33.94
C ASP A 522 -30.72 -19.01 33.85
N ALA A 523 -30.11 -18.95 32.65
CA ALA A 523 -28.69 -19.28 32.48
C ALA A 523 -27.81 -18.25 33.18
N ARG A 524 -28.16 -16.97 33.07
CA ARG A 524 -27.49 -15.88 33.75
C ARG A 524 -27.53 -16.07 35.27
N GLN A 525 -28.69 -16.34 35.85
CA GLN A 525 -28.82 -16.58 37.30
C GLN A 525 -27.98 -17.77 37.78
N ARG A 526 -27.83 -18.82 36.96
CA ARG A 526 -26.97 -19.97 37.30
C ARG A 526 -25.48 -19.63 37.26
N VAL A 527 -25.01 -18.87 36.26
CA VAL A 527 -23.62 -18.39 36.22
C VAL A 527 -23.34 -17.47 37.39
N GLU A 528 -24.23 -16.51 37.65
CA GLU A 528 -24.13 -15.55 38.76
C GLU A 528 -24.06 -16.27 40.11
N ALA A 529 -24.99 -17.21 40.37
CA ALA A 529 -24.99 -17.99 41.61
C ALA A 529 -23.70 -18.83 41.75
N GLY A 530 -23.19 -19.40 40.65
CA GLY A 530 -21.94 -20.17 40.64
C GLY A 530 -20.71 -19.31 40.97
N ILE A 531 -20.59 -18.14 40.36
CA ILE A 531 -19.49 -17.19 40.60
C ILE A 531 -19.57 -16.63 42.04
N ILE A 532 -20.77 -16.32 42.54
CA ILE A 532 -20.95 -15.88 43.93
C ILE A 532 -20.52 -16.97 44.91
N THR A 533 -20.93 -18.23 44.67
CA THR A 533 -20.55 -19.37 45.53
C THR A 533 -19.05 -19.59 45.53
N LEU A 534 -18.41 -19.51 44.37
CA LEU A 534 -16.95 -19.60 44.26
C LEU A 534 -16.25 -18.45 44.98
N THR A 535 -16.76 -17.23 44.85
CA THR A 535 -16.24 -16.05 45.54
C THR A 535 -16.33 -16.22 47.06
N ASP A 536 -17.49 -16.67 47.56
CA ASP A 536 -17.71 -16.90 48.98
C ASP A 536 -16.79 -18.00 49.53
N THR A 537 -16.54 -19.04 48.73
CA THR A 537 -15.58 -20.11 49.08
C THR A 537 -14.15 -19.57 49.15
N ILE A 538 -13.70 -18.80 48.15
CA ILE A 538 -12.37 -18.19 48.14
C ILE A 538 -12.20 -17.21 49.31
N VAL A 539 -13.22 -16.41 49.61
CA VAL A 539 -13.19 -15.46 50.74
C VAL A 539 -13.15 -16.19 52.08
N ARG A 540 -13.90 -17.29 52.23
CA ARG A 540 -13.84 -18.13 53.43
C ARG A 540 -12.50 -18.84 53.59
N ASP A 541 -11.94 -19.40 52.52
CA ASP A 541 -10.63 -20.05 52.53
C ASP A 541 -9.52 -19.03 52.86
N TRP A 542 -9.64 -17.81 52.34
CA TRP A 542 -8.75 -16.70 52.64
C TRP A 542 -8.84 -16.24 54.11
N GLN A 543 -10.05 -16.18 54.68
CA GLN A 543 -10.26 -15.90 56.09
C GLN A 543 -9.74 -17.03 57.00
N GLN A 544 -9.90 -18.28 56.59
CA GLN A 544 -9.42 -19.45 57.33
C GLN A 544 -7.90 -19.59 57.28
N ALA A 545 -7.25 -19.13 56.21
CA ALA A 545 -5.80 -19.09 56.08
C ALA A 545 -5.11 -17.97 56.89
N GLY A 546 -5.88 -17.17 57.64
CA GLY A 546 -5.34 -16.19 58.60
C GLY A 546 -4.87 -14.86 58.00
N TYR A 547 -5.18 -14.59 56.73
CA TYR A 547 -4.85 -13.33 56.07
C TYR A 547 -5.74 -12.19 56.60
N LYS A 548 -5.13 -11.01 56.88
CA LYS A 548 -5.85 -9.82 57.37
C LYS A 548 -6.19 -8.87 56.22
N LEU A 549 -7.30 -8.14 56.33
CA LEU A 549 -7.82 -7.19 55.33
C LEU A 549 -6.80 -6.15 54.82
N GLY A 550 -5.81 -5.78 55.63
CA GLY A 550 -4.70 -4.89 55.22
C GLY A 550 -3.62 -5.52 54.33
N GLN A 551 -3.74 -6.80 53.95
CA GLN A 551 -2.82 -7.49 53.03
C GLN A 551 -3.44 -7.77 51.65
N LEU A 552 -4.66 -7.28 51.41
CA LEU A 552 -5.43 -7.53 50.19
C LEU A 552 -4.75 -6.94 48.93
N ASP A 553 -4.00 -5.84 49.07
CA ASP A 553 -3.33 -5.14 47.98
C ASP A 553 -2.30 -6.01 47.24
N ASN A 554 -1.47 -6.75 48.00
CA ASN A 554 -0.49 -7.68 47.42
C ASN A 554 -1.16 -8.89 46.75
N VAL A 555 -2.33 -9.30 47.24
CA VAL A 555 -3.05 -10.46 46.74
C VAL A 555 -3.85 -10.12 45.47
N VAL A 556 -4.50 -8.95 45.43
CA VAL A 556 -5.20 -8.45 44.24
C VAL A 556 -4.21 -8.23 43.11
N GLN A 557 -2.98 -7.75 43.36
CA GLN A 557 -1.98 -7.57 42.30
C GLN A 557 -1.35 -8.90 41.82
N THR A 558 -1.24 -9.91 42.69
CA THR A 558 -0.54 -11.16 42.34
C THR A 558 -1.45 -12.29 41.87
N HIS A 559 -2.76 -12.24 42.16
CA HIS A 559 -3.69 -13.33 41.85
C HIS A 559 -4.71 -12.91 40.78
N PRO A 560 -4.55 -13.35 39.51
CA PRO A 560 -5.43 -13.00 38.38
C PRO A 560 -6.89 -13.37 38.61
N ILE A 561 -7.13 -14.37 39.47
CA ILE A 561 -8.45 -14.90 39.82
C ILE A 561 -9.26 -13.88 40.61
N ILE A 562 -8.63 -13.21 41.60
CA ILE A 562 -9.28 -12.20 42.43
C ILE A 562 -9.56 -10.93 41.61
N GLN A 563 -8.66 -10.55 40.70
CA GLN A 563 -8.90 -9.47 39.73
C GLN A 563 -10.07 -9.76 38.80
N CYS A 564 -10.17 -11.00 38.28
CA CYS A 564 -11.28 -11.40 37.41
C CYS A 564 -12.62 -11.42 38.17
N THR A 565 -12.64 -11.94 39.39
CA THR A 565 -13.84 -11.97 40.24
C THR A 565 -14.30 -10.57 40.64
N LEU A 566 -13.38 -9.67 41.00
CA LEU A 566 -13.68 -8.26 41.28
C LEU A 566 -14.18 -7.51 40.05
N ARG A 567 -13.59 -7.74 38.89
CA ARG A 567 -14.05 -7.14 37.62
C ARG A 567 -15.47 -7.58 37.27
N LEU A 568 -15.76 -8.88 37.42
CA LEU A 568 -17.09 -9.43 37.21
C LEU A 568 -18.08 -8.85 38.24
N LEU A 569 -17.73 -8.80 39.52
CA LEU A 569 -18.57 -8.20 40.57
C LEU A 569 -18.84 -6.71 40.34
N LEU A 570 -17.85 -5.91 39.92
CA LEU A 570 -18.02 -4.49 39.60
C LEU A 570 -18.90 -4.27 38.36
N SER A 571 -18.81 -5.15 37.35
CA SER A 571 -19.70 -5.13 36.20
C SER A 571 -21.14 -5.57 36.53
N MET A 572 -21.32 -6.34 37.61
CA MET A 572 -22.60 -6.86 38.09
C MET A 572 -23.24 -5.99 39.19
N SER A 573 -22.45 -5.21 39.93
CA SER A 573 -22.88 -4.44 41.12
C SER A 573 -23.72 -3.22 40.81
N ALA A 574 -23.83 -2.80 39.53
CA ALA A 574 -24.82 -1.82 39.09
C ALA A 574 -26.28 -2.26 39.41
N ILE A 575 -26.51 -3.56 39.68
CA ILE A 575 -27.81 -4.14 40.05
C ILE A 575 -27.93 -4.39 41.56
N LEU A 576 -26.82 -4.49 42.30
CA LEU A 576 -26.75 -4.77 43.76
C LEU A 576 -26.52 -3.51 44.62
N VAL A 577 -26.97 -2.35 44.11
CA VAL A 577 -26.78 -1.02 44.71
C VAL A 577 -27.38 -0.85 46.12
N LYS A 578 -28.22 -1.80 46.59
CA LYS A 578 -28.81 -1.75 47.94
C LYS A 578 -27.88 -2.20 49.08
N SER A 579 -26.69 -2.73 48.80
CA SER A 579 -25.75 -3.20 49.82
C SER A 579 -24.33 -2.64 49.61
N ILE A 580 -24.23 -1.32 49.42
CA ILE A 580 -22.93 -0.64 49.38
C ILE A 580 -22.31 -0.74 50.78
N ASP A 581 -21.43 -1.71 50.98
CA ASP A 581 -20.50 -1.68 52.10
C ASP A 581 -19.34 -0.75 51.75
N THR A 582 -18.90 0.04 52.73
CA THR A 582 -17.86 1.09 52.61
C THR A 582 -16.50 0.59 52.10
N GLN A 583 -16.35 -0.73 52.00
CA GLN A 583 -15.13 -1.45 51.64
C GLN A 583 -14.90 -1.59 50.12
N VAL A 584 -15.95 -1.51 49.28
CA VAL A 584 -15.81 -1.63 47.81
C VAL A 584 -15.18 -0.37 47.20
N ILE A 585 -15.49 0.80 47.75
CA ILE A 585 -14.95 2.09 47.29
C ILE A 585 -13.45 2.21 47.64
N SER A 586 -13.01 1.64 48.77
CA SER A 586 -11.58 1.61 49.12
C SER A 586 -10.73 0.71 48.21
N LEU A 587 -11.34 -0.25 47.51
CA LEU A 587 -10.61 -1.17 46.63
C LEU A 587 -10.18 -0.52 45.30
N VAL A 588 -10.93 0.48 44.82
CA VAL A 588 -10.67 1.16 43.54
C VAL A 588 -9.62 2.28 43.69
N SER A 589 -9.38 2.75 44.91
CA SER A 589 -8.48 3.87 45.22
C SER A 589 -6.98 3.55 45.08
N GLN A 590 -6.59 2.32 44.77
CA GLN A 590 -5.19 1.91 44.69
C GLN A 590 -4.82 1.42 43.29
N LYS A 591 -3.55 1.61 42.89
CA LYS A 591 -3.01 1.26 41.55
C LYS A 591 -3.39 -0.17 41.14
N CYS A 592 -4.41 -0.27 40.30
CA CYS A 592 -4.88 -1.51 39.70
C CYS A 592 -4.49 -1.56 38.21
N PRO A 593 -4.49 -2.76 37.58
CA PRO A 593 -4.33 -2.86 36.12
C PRO A 593 -5.41 -2.07 35.37
N ASP A 594 -5.06 -1.44 34.24
CA ASP A 594 -5.94 -0.57 33.44
C ASP A 594 -7.31 -1.20 33.15
N ASP A 595 -7.32 -2.50 32.89
CA ASP A 595 -8.49 -3.34 32.67
C ASP A 595 -9.53 -3.35 33.81
N LEU A 596 -9.07 -3.26 35.06
CA LEU A 596 -9.92 -3.20 36.26
C LEU A 596 -10.40 -1.77 36.52
N MET A 597 -9.54 -0.79 36.22
CA MET A 597 -9.83 0.64 36.35
C MET A 597 -10.96 1.06 35.39
N LEU A 598 -10.97 0.54 34.17
CA LEU A 598 -12.06 0.76 33.21
C LEU A 598 -13.41 0.23 33.71
N ALA A 599 -13.45 -0.98 34.28
CA ALA A 599 -14.67 -1.54 34.86
C ALA A 599 -15.13 -0.76 36.10
N ALA A 600 -14.19 -0.24 36.89
CA ALA A 600 -14.50 0.60 38.04
C ALA A 600 -15.05 1.97 37.62
N LEU A 601 -14.58 2.54 36.50
CA LEU A 601 -15.11 3.79 35.94
C LEU A 601 -16.55 3.64 35.45
N GLU A 602 -16.90 2.53 34.81
CA GLU A 602 -18.30 2.21 34.46
C GLU A 602 -19.20 2.10 35.70
N PHE A 603 -18.70 1.47 36.76
CA PHE A 603 -19.40 1.40 38.05
C PHE A 603 -19.60 2.79 38.67
N LEU A 604 -18.55 3.62 38.72
CA LEU A 604 -18.64 4.98 39.27
C LEU A 604 -19.62 5.86 38.49
N ALA A 605 -19.67 5.77 37.16
CA ALA A 605 -20.65 6.46 36.34
C ALA A 605 -22.09 6.07 36.71
N SER A 606 -22.32 4.79 37.04
CA SER A 606 -23.65 4.29 37.41
C SER A 606 -24.14 4.80 38.78
N LEU A 607 -23.22 5.18 39.68
CA LEU A 607 -23.56 5.69 41.02
C LEU A 607 -24.24 7.06 41.01
N GLY A 608 -24.17 7.80 39.90
CA GLY A 608 -24.85 9.10 39.80
C GLY A 608 -26.36 8.97 40.02
N LYS A 609 -26.98 7.86 39.58
CA LYS A 609 -28.44 7.66 39.71
C LYS A 609 -28.88 7.19 41.09
N VAL A 610 -27.95 7.06 42.05
CA VAL A 610 -28.17 6.39 43.33
C VAL A 610 -28.30 7.40 44.48
N PHE A 611 -29.35 7.27 45.28
CA PHE A 611 -29.51 8.05 46.50
C PHE A 611 -28.77 7.37 47.67
N ILE A 612 -27.84 8.10 48.30
CA ILE A 612 -27.02 7.62 49.41
C ILE A 612 -27.66 8.11 50.72
N PRO A 613 -28.03 7.22 51.67
CA PRO A 613 -28.67 7.62 52.94
C PRO A 613 -27.78 8.50 53.82
N ASN A 614 -28.37 9.46 54.54
CA ASN A 614 -27.67 10.44 55.38
C ASN A 614 -26.69 9.83 56.40
N ASP A 615 -27.01 8.64 56.94
CA ASP A 615 -26.18 7.96 57.94
C ASP A 615 -24.82 7.48 57.37
N SER A 616 -24.70 7.36 56.05
CA SER A 616 -23.49 6.86 55.35
C SER A 616 -22.79 7.92 54.51
N GLN A 617 -23.43 9.08 54.27
CA GLN A 617 -22.89 10.15 53.42
C GLN A 617 -21.54 10.67 53.93
N SER A 618 -21.39 10.84 55.25
CA SER A 618 -20.17 11.37 55.88
C SER A 618 -18.92 10.51 55.66
N GLN A 619 -19.08 9.22 55.32
CA GLN A 619 -17.99 8.30 55.05
C GLN A 619 -17.80 8.01 53.55
N VAL A 620 -18.88 8.02 52.78
CA VAL A 620 -18.89 7.60 51.37
C VAL A 620 -18.56 8.75 50.41
N LEU A 621 -19.14 9.93 50.63
CA LEU A 621 -19.02 11.05 49.69
C LEU A 621 -17.58 11.61 49.61
N PRO A 622 -16.84 11.82 50.72
CA PRO A 622 -15.45 12.27 50.65
C PRO A 622 -14.54 11.30 49.90
N ARG A 623 -14.79 9.99 50.02
CA ARG A 623 -14.01 8.93 49.33
C ARG A 623 -14.32 8.87 47.84
N LEU A 624 -15.57 9.08 47.45
CA LEU A 624 -15.94 9.19 46.04
C LEU A 624 -15.27 10.41 45.39
N SER A 625 -15.21 11.54 46.12
CA SER A 625 -14.52 12.74 45.67
C SER A 625 -13.03 12.52 45.47
N GLU A 626 -12.37 11.87 46.44
CA GLU A 626 -10.94 11.54 46.36
C GLU A 626 -10.65 10.57 45.20
N LEU A 627 -11.53 9.60 44.98
CA LEU A 627 -11.39 8.61 43.92
C LEU A 627 -11.50 9.25 42.53
N PHE A 628 -12.55 10.03 42.27
CA PHE A 628 -12.67 10.79 41.03
C PHE A 628 -11.52 11.77 40.85
N GLY A 629 -11.09 12.47 41.92
CA GLY A 629 -9.94 13.36 41.87
C GLY A 629 -8.64 12.64 41.46
N SER A 630 -8.41 11.43 41.97
CA SER A 630 -7.24 10.63 41.62
C SER A 630 -7.28 10.10 40.17
N LEU A 631 -8.45 9.63 39.72
CA LEU A 631 -8.66 9.09 38.36
C LEU A 631 -8.60 10.19 37.30
N LEU A 632 -9.12 11.38 37.60
CA LEU A 632 -9.02 12.54 36.73
C LEU A 632 -7.61 13.14 36.72
N ALA A 633 -6.76 12.82 37.70
CA ALA A 633 -5.35 13.20 37.72
C ALA A 633 -4.43 12.16 37.07
N GLU A 634 -4.97 11.05 36.53
CA GLU A 634 -4.12 9.98 36.01
C GLU A 634 -3.34 10.34 34.75
N ARG A 635 -2.14 9.75 34.63
CA ARG A 635 -1.21 10.02 33.50
C ARG A 635 -1.48 9.16 32.27
N SER A 636 -2.20 8.06 32.41
CA SER A 636 -2.58 7.19 31.28
C SER A 636 -3.73 7.83 30.51
N TRP A 637 -3.50 8.19 29.24
CA TRP A 637 -4.48 8.92 28.42
C TRP A 637 -5.82 8.17 28.28
N LEU A 638 -5.79 6.85 28.17
CA LEU A 638 -6.99 6.01 28.01
C LEU A 638 -7.84 6.03 29.26
N LEU A 639 -7.21 5.85 30.43
CA LEU A 639 -7.91 5.90 31.72
C LEU A 639 -8.41 7.31 32.02
N HIS A 640 -7.64 8.33 31.66
CA HIS A 640 -8.04 9.72 31.82
C HIS A 640 -9.28 10.08 30.97
N GLN A 641 -9.34 9.64 29.72
CA GLN A 641 -10.49 9.85 28.84
C GLN A 641 -11.76 9.17 29.37
N HIS A 642 -11.66 7.90 29.77
CA HIS A 642 -12.80 7.19 30.37
C HIS A 642 -13.18 7.76 31.75
N ALA A 643 -12.22 8.34 32.50
CA ALA A 643 -12.51 9.05 33.73
C ALA A 643 -13.30 10.34 33.49
N LEU A 644 -12.98 11.11 32.44
CA LEU A 644 -13.75 12.29 32.03
C LEU A 644 -15.18 11.92 31.62
N GLU A 645 -15.35 10.85 30.84
CA GLU A 645 -16.67 10.35 30.43
C GLU A 645 -17.50 9.86 31.62
N ALA A 646 -16.92 9.05 32.51
CA ALA A 646 -17.59 8.55 33.70
C ALA A 646 -17.96 9.68 34.67
N PHE A 647 -17.07 10.66 34.85
CA PHE A 647 -17.32 11.83 35.68
C PHE A 647 -18.44 12.72 35.11
N ALA A 648 -18.48 12.93 33.79
CA ALA A 648 -19.57 13.68 33.15
C ALA A 648 -20.93 12.99 33.33
N HIS A 649 -20.99 11.67 33.10
CA HIS A 649 -22.22 10.89 33.31
C HIS A 649 -22.66 10.89 34.78
N PHE A 650 -21.72 10.81 35.72
CA PHE A 650 -22.00 10.93 37.15
C PHE A 650 -22.54 12.33 37.50
N ALA A 651 -21.87 13.38 37.02
CA ALA A 651 -22.22 14.77 37.29
C ALA A 651 -23.59 15.17 36.72
N GLU A 652 -23.98 14.61 35.57
CA GLU A 652 -25.30 14.85 34.97
C GLU A 652 -26.46 14.20 35.73
N ALA A 653 -26.20 13.11 36.46
CA ALA A 653 -27.24 12.29 37.09
C ALA A 653 -27.28 12.38 38.62
N THR A 654 -26.23 12.87 39.27
CA THR A 654 -26.06 12.82 40.74
C THR A 654 -26.87 13.87 41.49
N ASN A 655 -27.40 13.48 42.65
CA ASN A 655 -28.03 14.39 43.62
C ASN A 655 -27.03 14.89 44.69
N HIS A 656 -25.77 14.47 44.63
CA HIS A 656 -24.72 14.79 45.62
C HIS A 656 -23.66 15.70 44.99
N GLU A 657 -24.02 16.97 44.76
CA GLU A 657 -23.16 17.97 44.09
C GLU A 657 -21.84 18.24 44.82
N GLU A 658 -21.78 17.96 46.13
CA GLU A 658 -20.54 18.10 46.91
C GLU A 658 -19.41 17.19 46.40
N VAL A 659 -19.73 16.03 45.81
CA VAL A 659 -18.75 15.13 45.21
C VAL A 659 -18.10 15.77 43.98
N ILE A 660 -18.89 16.47 43.17
CA ILE A 660 -18.41 17.16 41.97
C ILE A 660 -17.41 18.25 42.36
N SER A 661 -17.79 19.09 43.33
CA SER A 661 -16.95 20.21 43.77
C SER A 661 -15.65 19.77 44.44
N GLN A 662 -15.68 18.70 45.25
CA GLN A 662 -14.52 18.18 45.95
C GLN A 662 -13.58 17.36 45.05
N SER A 663 -14.09 16.73 43.99
CA SER A 663 -13.27 16.00 42.99
C SER A 663 -12.39 16.94 42.14
N LEU A 664 -12.79 18.21 42.02
CA LEU A 664 -12.12 19.23 41.20
C LEU A 664 -11.27 20.20 42.03
N SER A 665 -10.60 19.69 43.06
CA SER A 665 -9.78 20.49 43.99
C SER A 665 -8.48 21.01 43.38
N SER A 666 -7.97 20.38 42.32
CA SER A 666 -6.80 20.84 41.55
C SER A 666 -7.20 21.70 40.36
N GLU A 667 -6.59 22.88 40.23
CA GLU A 667 -6.81 23.81 39.11
C GLU A 667 -6.46 23.17 37.75
N GLU A 668 -5.50 22.24 37.71
CA GLU A 668 -5.13 21.51 36.51
C GLU A 668 -6.24 20.54 36.07
N THR A 669 -6.77 19.74 37.02
CA THR A 669 -7.86 18.79 36.77
C THR A 669 -9.14 19.52 36.40
N LYS A 670 -9.42 20.63 37.08
CA LYS A 670 -10.58 21.50 36.78
C LYS A 670 -10.50 22.07 35.37
N ASN A 671 -9.33 22.56 34.95
CA ASN A 671 -9.15 23.04 33.57
C ASN A 671 -9.31 21.92 32.53
N LYS A 672 -8.82 20.71 32.80
CA LYS A 672 -9.01 19.53 31.92
C LYS A 672 -10.49 19.17 31.78
N VAL A 673 -11.24 19.12 32.88
CA VAL A 673 -12.68 18.82 32.90
C VAL A 673 -13.49 19.94 32.22
N VAL A 674 -13.18 21.21 32.49
CA VAL A 674 -13.84 22.36 31.83
C VAL A 674 -13.55 22.38 30.34
N ASN A 675 -12.31 22.10 29.91
CA ASN A 675 -11.96 21.99 28.49
C ASN A 675 -12.68 20.83 27.79
N TYR A 676 -12.86 19.71 28.50
CA TYR A 676 -13.64 18.57 28.01
C TYR A 676 -15.13 18.95 27.83
N LEU A 677 -15.76 19.55 28.85
CA LEU A 677 -17.17 19.97 28.79
C LEU A 677 -17.43 21.11 27.80
N SER A 678 -16.47 22.03 27.63
CA SER A 678 -16.59 23.19 26.72
C SER A 678 -16.12 22.92 25.28
N LYS A 679 -15.61 21.71 24.98
CA LYS A 679 -15.10 21.29 23.66
C LYS A 679 -13.97 22.18 23.08
N VAL A 680 -13.20 22.91 23.90
CA VAL A 680 -12.15 23.83 23.41
C VAL A 680 -10.84 23.08 23.11
N MET A 681 -10.26 23.25 21.91
CA MET A 681 -8.96 22.71 21.46
C MET A 681 -7.81 23.72 21.66
N ASN A 682 -6.84 23.41 22.53
CA ASN A 682 -5.58 24.15 22.62
C ASN A 682 -4.47 23.46 21.82
N GLY A 683 -3.79 24.24 20.97
CA GLY A 683 -2.93 23.78 19.87
C GLY A 683 -1.43 23.64 20.18
N THR A 684 -1.03 23.18 21.36
CA THR A 684 0.40 23.04 21.68
C THR A 684 0.65 21.83 22.57
N THR A 685 0.80 20.65 21.94
CA THR A 685 1.64 19.50 22.35
C THR A 685 1.33 18.30 21.45
N CYS A 686 2.19 18.03 20.46
CA CYS A 686 2.08 16.89 19.52
C CYS A 686 2.25 15.49 20.14
N TYR A 687 2.07 15.34 21.46
CA TYR A 687 2.11 14.05 22.17
C TYR A 687 0.89 13.80 23.07
N GLU A 688 -0.07 14.74 23.14
CA GLU A 688 -1.29 14.60 23.97
C GLU A 688 -2.62 14.73 23.19
N VAL A 689 -2.60 14.85 21.86
CA VAL A 689 -3.83 15.05 21.06
C VAL A 689 -4.24 13.74 20.39
N ILE A 690 -4.66 12.79 21.22
CA ILE A 690 -5.28 11.52 20.83
C ILE A 690 -6.73 11.59 21.32
N ILE A 691 -7.67 11.52 20.37
CA ILE A 691 -9.14 11.50 20.55
C ILE A 691 -9.75 12.87 20.86
N LYS A 692 -10.26 13.54 19.81
CA LYS A 692 -11.23 14.62 19.99
C LYS A 692 -12.52 14.55 19.16
N ASP A 693 -12.68 13.61 18.23
CA ASP A 693 -13.91 13.55 17.41
C ASP A 693 -14.53 12.14 17.39
N GLY A 694 -14.93 11.67 18.57
CA GLY A 694 -15.74 10.46 18.76
C GLY A 694 -17.00 10.74 19.57
N GLY A 695 -17.67 11.88 19.34
CA GLY A 695 -18.83 12.29 20.12
C GLY A 695 -19.81 13.14 19.32
N THR A 696 -20.81 12.46 18.74
CA THR A 696 -22.20 12.93 18.57
C THR A 696 -22.41 14.45 18.49
N VAL A 697 -22.52 14.98 17.26
CA VAL A 697 -23.29 16.20 17.01
C VAL A 697 -24.70 15.75 16.65
N TYR A 698 -25.59 15.75 17.65
CA TYR A 698 -27.00 15.99 17.40
C TYR A 698 -27.21 17.50 17.34
N LYS A 699 -27.43 17.99 16.11
CA LYS A 699 -28.51 18.93 15.81
C LYS A 699 -29.09 18.54 14.46
#